data_AF-A0AAU7IAL4-F1
#
_entry.id   AF-A0AAU7IAL4-F1
#
_cell.length_a   1.000
_cell.length_b   1.000
_cell.length_c   1.000
_cell.angle_alpha   90.00
_cell.angle_beta   90.00
_cell.angle_gamma   90.00
#
_symmetry.space_group_name_H-M   'P 1'
#
loop_
_entity.id
_entity.type
_entity.pdbx_description
1 polymer ?
#
loop_
_entity_poly.entity_id
_entity_poly.type
_entity_poly.pdbx_seq_one_letter_code
_entity_poly.pdbx_strand_id
1 'polypeptide(L)'
;MKKGSGFYNLEGIISEGSINKYLFSVRGEGKLGLLDVETIEGHENLSKPYSYKITFTSKIRSIPPDSLLSIEGSLKIRAPNHNWNKYIQGSEMWLYERQIEGVITSFSLISTSADESLYEIRLEHKLALLSRCKRSAIYLNINVPNLVTQLLKEHAFADYEIDFDNLVCMYPNREMIVQWEESDLAFISRILSEVGIWFRIENHHAVPHIMVLIFSDSQSRYIFDQKIMHASHAGLTANDYSIDKLVSKHNVVSAAVKVKNFDYRLANSLILNADAEEAEQTSTTYGMDYRYADIHHQPGSKFAEEQPGESSWFYAKLHHEIILNNQSVLSGVTTSPSIVPGMVLNIDGTIPQAFTSGFVVTAMRVTGRRDAALQSQLFGIPYNERVCFRPQPLPRPRIAGTVPATVSSRIDNDQYAHIDLQGRYWVKFDFDLDQHRQGYESMPVRLARVYAGDTYGHHFPLIQGAEVAIAFEGGDPERPFIAHALHHAPKPDPVTSRNNTRNVIRTAGLNKLRMEDRRGQEHVKLSTEYAKTQLNMGHLVDAGGKPRGEGAELRTDDRAVLRAAKGILLTTEAQPKAQGQQLDMNAVVQQLQAALVLATSLQQSALTAQALNVEMEQQQQLNAALEQLTRSGLVAYADHGMALLTPETMALSANKDLSLNAANNGSFNVFKKLSMAVGQGLSLFSRAIGIKIIAAKDDISVQAQRGEMGLLSDQHFHIQSMNGNVTISAKKNIQLLCGGGGIRINEDGSVKIFSPTKVQLKGTTLDWSGPESVKDKSPVFQEDQFHRRIKLHGYGNTDDVLKKTKFRLTKASGEIIEGVTDDEGMTPLLDMTEMDEMKMEILPNE
;
A
#
# COMPACT_ATOMS: atom_id res chain seq x y z
N MET A 1 44.73 -8.30 14.71
CA MET A 1 46.15 -8.69 14.94
C MET A 1 46.21 -9.58 16.16
N LYS A 2 46.71 -10.81 16.03
CA LYS A 2 46.99 -11.70 17.16
C LYS A 2 48.19 -11.16 17.96
N LYS A 3 48.00 -10.81 19.22
CA LYS A 3 49.08 -10.74 20.22
C LYS A 3 48.63 -11.49 21.47
N GLY A 4 49.48 -12.41 21.91
CA GLY A 4 49.19 -13.40 22.93
C GLY A 4 48.93 -12.80 24.31
N SER A 5 47.95 -13.38 24.99
CA SER A 5 47.68 -13.22 26.41
C SER A 5 48.76 -13.94 27.23
N GLY A 6 49.89 -13.27 27.43
CA GLY A 6 50.81 -13.60 28.53
C GLY A 6 50.23 -13.04 29.81
N PHE A 7 49.73 -13.90 30.69
CA PHE A 7 49.39 -13.55 32.07
C PHE A 7 50.68 -13.20 32.80
N TYR A 8 50.93 -11.89 33.00
CA TYR A 8 51.97 -11.40 33.88
C TYR A 8 51.31 -10.92 35.18
N ASN A 9 51.72 -11.52 36.30
CA ASN A 9 51.29 -11.21 37.66
C ASN A 9 51.46 -9.72 37.95
N LEU A 10 50.44 -9.07 38.52
CA LEU A 10 50.47 -7.68 39.04
C LEU A 10 51.21 -7.56 40.39
N GLU A 11 52.18 -8.43 40.65
CA GLU A 11 53.05 -8.36 41.83
C GLU A 11 54.21 -7.38 41.56
N GLY A 12 53.87 -6.10 41.42
CA GLY A 12 54.81 -5.02 41.70
C GLY A 12 55.18 -5.07 43.18
N ILE A 13 56.45 -4.75 43.50
CA ILE A 13 57.00 -4.77 44.86
C ILE A 13 56.16 -3.83 45.75
N ILE A 14 55.15 -4.38 46.40
CA ILE A 14 54.49 -3.72 47.52
C ILE A 14 55.56 -3.64 48.59
N SER A 15 55.96 -2.43 48.98
CA SER A 15 56.91 -2.28 50.07
C SER A 15 56.25 -2.82 51.35
N GLU A 16 56.53 -4.07 51.70
CA GLU A 16 56.12 -4.67 52.99
C GLU A 16 56.61 -3.83 54.19
N GLY A 17 57.54 -2.90 53.98
CA GLY A 17 58.04 -1.94 54.97
C GLY A 17 57.25 -0.62 55.13
N SER A 18 56.21 -0.33 54.33
CA SER A 18 55.38 0.86 54.58
C SER A 18 54.46 0.64 55.78
N ILE A 19 54.25 1.67 56.61
CA ILE A 19 53.28 1.64 57.72
C ILE A 19 51.89 2.13 57.30
N ASN A 20 51.71 2.54 56.04
CA ASN A 20 50.47 3.12 55.55
C ASN A 20 49.38 2.03 55.40
N LYS A 21 48.17 2.28 55.92
CA LYS A 21 47.02 1.38 55.82
C LYS A 21 46.43 1.31 54.41
N TYR A 22 46.80 2.28 53.57
CA TYR A 22 46.31 2.42 52.22
C TYR A 22 47.48 2.35 51.25
N LEU A 23 47.43 1.39 50.34
CA LEU A 23 48.48 1.16 49.36
C LEU A 23 47.85 1.31 47.97
N PHE A 24 48.47 2.11 47.13
CA PHE A 24 48.03 2.26 45.75
C PHE A 24 49.14 1.80 44.82
N SER A 25 48.80 0.91 43.89
CA SER A 25 49.71 0.41 42.87
C SER A 25 49.17 0.56 41.47
N VAL A 26 50.08 0.67 40.49
CA VAL A 26 49.74 0.83 39.06
C VAL A 26 50.45 -0.22 38.23
N ARG A 27 49.79 -0.76 37.21
CA ARG A 27 50.38 -1.73 36.29
C ARG A 27 51.60 -1.13 35.58
N GLY A 28 52.76 -1.78 35.71
CA GLY A 28 54.05 -1.26 35.18
C GLY A 28 54.87 -0.45 36.20
N GLU A 29 54.51 -0.53 37.47
CA GLU A 29 55.01 0.18 38.65
C GLU A 29 56.53 0.35 38.80
N GLY A 30 57.34 -0.55 38.21
CA GLY A 30 58.80 -0.60 38.40
C GLY A 30 59.57 0.69 38.04
N LYS A 31 58.90 1.69 37.44
CA LYS A 31 59.48 2.99 37.07
C LYS A 31 59.00 4.18 37.91
N LEU A 32 57.93 4.05 38.71
CA LEU A 32 57.27 5.18 39.40
C LEU A 32 57.60 5.30 40.90
N GLY A 33 58.26 4.29 41.48
CA GLY A 33 58.60 4.27 42.90
C GLY A 33 57.37 4.11 43.80
N LEU A 34 57.55 4.30 45.12
CA LEU A 34 56.47 4.21 46.10
C LEU A 34 55.49 5.38 45.93
N LEU A 35 54.21 5.08 45.76
CA LEU A 35 53.10 6.05 45.76
C LEU A 35 52.44 6.05 47.14
N ASP A 36 52.83 6.99 47.99
CA ASP A 36 52.41 6.98 49.40
C ASP A 36 51.07 7.71 49.58
N VAL A 37 50.00 6.96 49.81
CA VAL A 37 48.63 7.50 49.86
C VAL A 37 48.44 8.45 51.04
N GLU A 38 47.97 9.67 50.79
CA GLU A 38 47.61 10.64 51.82
C GLU A 38 46.13 10.56 52.15
N THR A 39 45.27 10.64 51.14
CA THR A 39 43.81 10.64 51.31
C THR A 39 43.10 9.83 50.24
N ILE A 40 41.99 9.22 50.62
CA ILE A 40 41.08 8.48 49.74
C ILE A 40 39.67 9.00 49.97
N GLU A 41 38.99 9.36 48.89
CA GLU A 41 37.57 9.63 48.86
C GLU A 41 36.91 8.78 47.78
N GLY A 42 36.12 7.80 48.18
CA GLY A 42 35.43 6.86 47.30
C GLY A 42 33.93 7.07 47.26
N HIS A 43 33.32 6.83 46.10
CA HIS A 43 31.88 6.69 45.95
C HIS A 43 31.59 5.37 45.24
N GLU A 44 30.73 4.56 45.84
CA GLU A 44 30.27 3.30 45.23
C GLU A 44 28.75 3.23 45.32
N ASN A 45 28.11 2.74 44.26
CA ASN A 45 26.66 2.56 44.24
C ASN A 45 26.31 1.29 43.48
N LEU A 46 25.16 0.71 43.81
CA LEU A 46 24.49 -0.19 42.89
C LEU A 46 24.19 0.55 41.58
N SER A 47 24.38 -0.16 40.47
CA SER A 47 24.13 0.28 39.10
C SER A 47 24.97 1.47 38.62
N LYS A 48 26.10 1.78 39.27
CA LYS A 48 27.07 2.78 38.80
C LYS A 48 28.51 2.27 39.00
N PRO A 49 29.45 2.63 38.11
CA PRO A 49 30.86 2.38 38.38
C PRO A 49 31.30 3.14 39.63
N TYR A 50 32.13 2.52 40.47
CA TYR A 50 32.77 3.23 41.58
C TYR A 50 33.77 4.26 41.07
N SER A 51 34.03 5.26 41.91
CA SER A 51 35.00 6.33 41.63
C SER A 51 35.74 6.71 42.90
N TYR A 52 37.06 6.55 42.89
CA TYR A 52 37.97 6.84 43.99
C TYR A 52 38.91 7.97 43.62
N LYS A 53 38.79 9.09 44.34
CA LYS A 53 39.77 10.18 44.33
C LYS A 53 40.88 9.82 45.32
N ILE A 54 42.09 9.60 44.80
CA ILE A 54 43.24 9.21 45.61
C ILE A 54 44.29 10.30 45.49
N THR A 55 44.74 10.80 46.63
CA THR A 55 45.82 11.77 46.71
C THR A 55 47.02 11.07 47.33
N PHE A 56 48.19 11.18 46.70
CA PHE A 56 49.42 10.51 47.13
C PHE A 56 50.64 11.40 46.96
N THR A 57 51.68 11.15 47.76
CA THR A 57 52.99 11.78 47.61
C THR A 57 53.95 10.87 46.84
N SER A 58 54.82 11.47 46.03
CA SER A 58 55.88 10.77 45.32
C SER A 58 57.17 11.60 45.30
N LYS A 59 58.31 10.90 45.32
CA LYS A 59 59.64 11.51 45.14
C LYS A 59 59.89 11.96 43.70
N ILE A 60 59.11 11.45 42.74
CA ILE A 60 59.21 11.86 41.33
C ILE A 60 58.44 13.17 41.16
N ARG A 61 59.18 14.26 40.90
CA ARG A 61 58.60 15.62 40.82
C ARG A 61 57.75 15.90 39.59
N SER A 62 57.88 15.10 38.53
CA SER A 62 57.12 15.27 37.28
C SER A 62 56.84 13.91 36.65
N ILE A 63 55.80 13.23 37.13
CA ILE A 63 55.32 11.99 36.53
C ILE A 63 54.62 12.33 35.19
N PRO A 64 55.04 11.75 34.05
CA PRO A 64 54.37 11.98 32.77
C PRO A 64 52.92 11.48 32.79
N PRO A 65 51.92 12.24 32.31
CA PRO A 65 50.52 11.81 32.32
C PRO A 65 50.25 10.48 31.62
N ASP A 66 50.93 10.22 30.50
CA ASP A 66 50.82 8.97 29.73
C ASP A 66 51.30 7.72 30.48
N SER A 67 52.02 7.91 31.60
CA SER A 67 52.46 6.81 32.47
C SER A 67 51.45 6.42 33.55
N LEU A 68 50.31 7.12 33.63
CA LEU A 68 49.25 6.85 34.60
C LEU A 68 47.86 6.81 33.94
N LEU A 69 47.55 7.71 33.02
CA LEU A 69 46.22 7.77 32.39
C LEU A 69 45.92 6.52 31.58
N SER A 70 44.69 5.99 31.73
CA SER A 70 44.20 4.77 31.07
C SER A 70 44.98 3.50 31.41
N ILE A 71 45.75 3.51 32.50
CA ILE A 71 46.43 2.33 33.04
C ILE A 71 45.64 1.76 34.22
N GLU A 72 45.68 0.44 34.37
CA GLU A 72 45.08 -0.28 35.50
C GLU A 72 45.81 0.04 36.81
N GLY A 73 45.05 0.32 37.87
CA GLY A 73 45.55 0.55 39.21
C GLY A 73 44.76 -0.22 40.27
N SER A 74 45.42 -0.53 41.38
CA SER A 74 44.89 -1.31 42.49
C SER A 74 45.05 -0.53 43.79
N LEU A 75 43.93 -0.20 44.43
CA LEU A 75 43.88 0.34 45.78
C LEU A 75 43.65 -0.79 46.79
N LYS A 76 44.61 -0.96 47.68
CA LYS A 76 44.65 -2.01 48.71
C LYS A 76 44.48 -1.40 50.09
N ILE A 77 43.50 -1.91 50.83
CA ILE A 77 43.17 -1.49 52.19
C ILE A 77 43.53 -2.62 53.14
N ARG A 78 44.34 -2.30 54.16
CA ARG A 78 44.82 -3.26 55.16
C ARG A 78 44.66 -2.75 56.59
N ALA A 79 44.48 -3.66 57.53
CA ALA A 79 44.37 -3.38 58.95
C ALA A 79 45.55 -3.97 59.73
N PRO A 80 45.95 -3.40 60.87
CA PRO A 80 46.95 -4.01 61.74
C PRO A 80 46.49 -5.39 62.20
N ASN A 81 47.36 -6.40 62.08
CA ASN A 81 47.09 -7.72 62.61
C ASN A 81 47.36 -7.75 64.13
N HIS A 82 46.32 -7.84 64.95
CA HIS A 82 46.45 -7.90 66.41
C HIS A 82 47.18 -9.16 66.91
N ASN A 83 47.21 -10.22 66.09
CA ASN A 83 47.93 -11.46 66.37
C ASN A 83 49.36 -11.45 65.82
N TRP A 84 49.82 -10.32 65.26
CA TRP A 84 51.15 -10.21 64.71
C TRP A 84 52.23 -10.32 65.79
N ASN A 85 53.25 -11.12 65.51
CA ASN A 85 54.42 -11.26 66.35
C ASN A 85 55.69 -11.33 65.51
N LYS A 86 56.57 -10.34 65.68
CA LYS A 86 57.86 -10.23 64.97
C LYS A 86 58.76 -11.47 65.11
N TYR A 87 58.57 -12.28 66.14
CA TYR A 87 59.38 -13.47 66.42
C TYR A 87 58.79 -14.77 65.84
N ILE A 88 57.58 -14.75 65.24
CA ILE A 88 56.95 -15.91 64.60
C ILE A 88 57.14 -15.81 63.09
N GLN A 89 57.84 -16.79 62.53
CA GLN A 89 58.08 -16.87 61.07
C GLN A 89 56.76 -17.11 60.34
N GLY A 90 56.42 -16.25 59.37
CA GLY A 90 55.13 -16.27 58.66
C GLY A 90 54.01 -15.46 59.32
N SER A 91 54.28 -14.73 60.42
CA SER A 91 53.31 -13.80 61.00
C SER A 91 53.28 -12.49 60.22
N GLU A 92 52.16 -12.23 59.53
CA GLU A 92 51.96 -11.01 58.75
C GLU A 92 51.55 -9.84 59.66
N MET A 93 52.22 -8.69 59.52
CA MET A 93 51.94 -7.46 60.28
C MET A 93 50.58 -6.85 59.94
N TRP A 94 50.09 -7.13 58.73
CA TRP A 94 48.90 -6.52 58.17
C TRP A 94 47.93 -7.60 57.73
N LEU A 95 46.66 -7.44 58.08
CA LEU A 95 45.56 -8.21 57.52
C LEU A 95 45.03 -7.48 56.29
N TYR A 96 44.86 -8.23 55.21
CA TYR A 96 44.27 -7.70 54.00
C TYR A 96 42.76 -7.66 54.10
N GLU A 97 42.17 -6.48 53.93
CA GLU A 97 40.75 -6.29 54.18
C GLU A 97 39.96 -6.07 52.89
N ARG A 98 40.53 -5.32 51.92
CA ARG A 98 39.84 -5.01 50.66
C ARG A 98 40.78 -4.62 49.53
N GLN A 99 40.42 -5.04 48.32
CA GLN A 99 41.01 -4.62 47.05
C GLN A 99 40.00 -3.87 46.21
N ILE A 100 40.41 -2.77 45.61
CA ILE A 100 39.64 -2.04 44.60
C ILE A 100 40.54 -1.92 43.37
N GLU A 101 40.21 -2.65 42.32
CA GLU A 101 40.85 -2.48 41.02
C GLU A 101 40.23 -1.32 40.25
N GLY A 102 40.81 -0.93 39.13
CA GLY A 102 40.22 0.10 38.27
C GLY A 102 41.19 0.61 37.22
N VAL A 103 40.75 1.60 36.47
CA VAL A 103 41.54 2.35 35.50
C VAL A 103 41.61 3.80 35.93
N ILE A 104 42.79 4.41 35.77
CA ILE A 104 43.00 5.82 36.10
C ILE A 104 42.40 6.70 34.98
N THR A 105 41.39 7.50 35.31
CA THR A 105 40.68 8.35 34.33
C THR A 105 41.01 9.83 34.43
N SER A 106 41.63 10.25 35.53
CA SER A 106 42.10 11.62 35.78
C SER A 106 43.41 11.60 36.54
N PHE A 107 44.29 12.55 36.25
CA PHE A 107 45.58 12.71 36.90
C PHE A 107 45.93 14.20 36.98
N SER A 108 46.43 14.66 38.12
CA SER A 108 46.79 16.06 38.36
C SER A 108 47.95 16.18 39.35
N LEU A 109 48.90 17.07 39.06
CA LEU A 109 49.90 17.53 40.03
C LEU A 109 49.30 18.68 40.83
N ILE A 110 49.21 18.53 42.15
CA ILE A 110 48.56 19.51 43.04
C ILE A 110 49.58 20.50 43.59
N SER A 111 50.70 20.00 44.11
CA SER A 111 51.79 20.84 44.64
C SER A 111 53.13 20.11 44.63
N THR A 112 54.23 20.86 44.67
CA THR A 112 55.59 20.32 44.73
C THR A 112 56.34 21.00 45.86
N SER A 113 56.91 20.20 46.77
CA SER A 113 57.81 20.64 47.84
C SER A 113 59.27 20.30 47.49
N ALA A 114 60.21 20.64 48.39
CA ALA A 114 61.62 20.28 48.23
C ALA A 114 61.83 18.74 48.25
N ASP A 115 61.06 18.02 49.07
CA ASP A 115 61.26 16.60 49.31
C ASP A 115 60.35 15.73 48.43
N GLU A 116 59.07 16.08 48.30
CA GLU A 116 58.07 15.28 47.59
C GLU A 116 57.07 16.15 46.80
N SER A 117 56.40 15.54 45.81
CA SER A 117 55.28 16.14 45.07
C SER A 117 53.96 15.44 45.39
N LEU A 118 52.90 16.23 45.48
CA LEU A 118 51.55 15.80 45.78
C LEU A 118 50.75 15.66 44.49
N TYR A 119 50.20 14.48 44.25
CA TYR A 119 49.39 14.17 43.08
C TYR A 119 47.99 13.74 43.47
N GLU A 120 47.04 13.98 42.58
CA GLU A 120 45.67 13.46 42.66
C GLU A 120 45.38 12.62 41.42
N ILE A 121 44.76 11.46 41.64
CA ILE A 121 44.22 10.61 40.58
C ILE A 121 42.76 10.28 40.84
N ARG A 122 42.07 9.87 39.78
CA ARG A 122 40.77 9.22 39.88
C ARG A 122 40.85 7.79 39.36
N LEU A 123 40.63 6.83 40.25
CA LEU A 123 40.54 5.40 39.94
C LEU A 123 39.07 5.02 39.81
N GLU A 124 38.67 4.52 38.64
CA GLU A 124 37.28 4.15 38.36
C GLU A 124 37.22 2.75 37.76
N HIS A 125 36.08 2.07 37.89
CA HIS A 125 35.88 0.82 37.16
C HIS A 125 36.00 1.06 35.65
N LYS A 126 36.52 0.08 34.89
CA LYS A 126 36.68 0.16 33.42
C LYS A 126 35.41 0.62 32.69
N LEU A 127 34.23 0.28 33.23
CA LEU A 127 32.92 0.71 32.73
C LEU A 127 32.79 2.25 32.62
N ALA A 128 33.49 3.03 33.44
CA ALA A 128 33.48 4.49 33.38
C ALA A 128 34.06 5.06 32.07
N LEU A 129 34.95 4.32 31.39
CA LEU A 129 35.53 4.73 30.11
C LEU A 129 34.48 4.86 29.00
N LEU A 130 33.38 4.09 29.09
CA LEU A 130 32.27 4.14 28.13
C LEU A 130 31.49 5.46 28.18
N SER A 131 31.77 6.34 29.16
CA SER A 131 31.28 7.73 29.16
C SER A 131 31.92 8.58 28.07
N ARG A 132 33.03 8.14 27.47
CA ARG A 132 33.79 8.85 26.43
C ARG A 132 33.40 8.46 25.00
N CYS A 133 32.56 7.45 24.83
CA CYS A 133 32.10 6.95 23.53
C CYS A 133 30.64 7.35 23.32
N LYS A 134 30.37 8.36 22.48
CA LYS A 134 29.03 8.84 22.13
C LYS A 134 28.70 8.45 20.70
N ARG A 135 27.54 7.82 20.47
CA ARG A 135 27.08 7.43 19.13
C ARG A 135 25.55 7.45 19.01
N SER A 136 25.09 7.34 17.77
CA SER A 136 23.71 7.01 17.45
C SER A 136 23.71 5.71 16.63
N ALA A 137 22.95 4.71 17.07
CA ALA A 137 22.99 3.37 16.50
C ALA A 137 21.62 2.69 16.65
N ILE A 138 21.35 1.74 15.76
CA ILE A 138 20.13 0.94 15.76
C ILE A 138 20.48 -0.52 16.01
N TYR A 139 19.78 -1.16 16.95
CA TYR A 139 19.92 -2.58 17.25
C TYR A 139 18.60 -3.28 16.97
N LEU A 140 18.63 -4.36 16.20
CA LEU A 140 17.44 -5.04 15.69
C LEU A 140 17.30 -6.45 16.26
N ASN A 141 16.07 -6.84 16.61
CA ASN A 141 15.70 -8.19 17.04
C ASN A 141 16.57 -8.75 18.18
N ILE A 142 16.87 -7.93 19.18
CA ILE A 142 17.74 -8.28 20.33
C ILE A 142 17.05 -7.90 21.65
N ASN A 143 17.28 -8.68 22.70
CA ASN A 143 16.82 -8.36 24.05
C ASN A 143 17.86 -7.53 24.81
N VAL A 144 17.42 -6.89 25.91
CA VAL A 144 18.27 -5.97 26.68
C VAL A 144 19.54 -6.63 27.25
N PRO A 145 19.49 -7.80 27.93
CA PRO A 145 20.71 -8.46 28.43
C PRO A 145 21.73 -8.80 27.35
N ASN A 146 21.28 -9.33 26.20
CA ASN A 146 22.14 -9.67 25.07
C ASN A 146 22.75 -8.41 24.44
N LEU A 147 21.97 -7.33 24.31
CA LEU A 147 22.47 -6.05 23.82
C LEU A 147 23.56 -5.49 24.73
N VAL A 148 23.33 -5.43 26.04
CA VAL A 148 24.34 -4.94 26.99
C VAL A 148 25.59 -5.81 26.95
N THR A 149 25.44 -7.14 26.87
CA THR A 149 26.57 -8.06 26.71
C THR A 149 27.36 -7.78 25.43
N GLN A 150 26.66 -7.57 24.30
CA GLN A 150 27.30 -7.21 23.04
C GLN A 150 28.10 -5.91 23.16
N LEU A 151 27.51 -4.86 23.76
CA LEU A 151 28.16 -3.57 23.96
C LEU A 151 29.41 -3.68 24.84
N LEU A 152 29.33 -4.42 25.94
CA LEU A 152 30.49 -4.63 26.82
C LEU A 152 31.59 -5.39 26.07
N LYS A 153 31.25 -6.38 25.24
CA LYS A 153 32.23 -7.09 24.41
C LYS A 153 32.89 -6.21 23.36
N GLU A 154 32.16 -5.29 22.74
CA GLU A 154 32.72 -4.26 21.83
C GLU A 154 33.80 -3.42 22.52
N HIS A 155 33.66 -3.20 23.84
CA HIS A 155 34.63 -2.52 24.71
C HIS A 155 35.62 -3.47 25.41
N ALA A 156 35.83 -4.66 24.84
CA ALA A 156 36.80 -5.67 25.27
C ALA A 156 36.61 -6.14 26.73
N PHE A 157 35.38 -6.24 27.21
CA PHE A 157 35.06 -7.03 28.41
C PHE A 157 35.04 -8.52 28.05
N ALA A 158 35.62 -9.35 28.92
CA ALA A 158 35.64 -10.79 28.73
C ALA A 158 34.34 -11.43 29.24
N ASP A 159 34.02 -12.65 28.77
CA ASP A 159 32.80 -13.36 29.15
C ASP A 159 32.67 -13.56 30.67
N TYR A 160 33.78 -13.87 31.35
CA TYR A 160 33.79 -14.06 32.81
C TYR A 160 33.67 -12.75 33.62
N GLU A 161 33.72 -11.58 32.97
CA GLU A 161 33.53 -10.27 33.62
C GLU A 161 32.05 -9.85 33.60
N ILE A 162 31.18 -10.60 32.92
CA ILE A 162 29.78 -10.25 32.68
C ILE A 162 28.89 -11.40 33.17
N ASP A 163 28.12 -11.18 34.22
CA ASP A 163 27.25 -12.19 34.80
C ASP A 163 25.78 -11.72 34.81
N PHE A 164 25.01 -12.22 33.85
CA PHE A 164 23.55 -12.07 33.78
C PHE A 164 22.80 -13.33 34.25
N ASP A 165 23.48 -14.28 34.90
CA ASP A 165 22.86 -15.52 35.34
C ASP A 165 21.84 -15.25 36.45
N ASN A 166 20.76 -16.04 36.47
CA ASN A 166 19.70 -16.00 37.48
C ASN A 166 18.85 -14.72 37.47
N LEU A 167 18.65 -14.09 36.31
CA LEU A 167 17.53 -13.17 36.12
C LEU A 167 16.20 -13.92 36.30
N VAL A 168 15.27 -13.32 37.04
CA VAL A 168 13.94 -13.88 37.32
C VAL A 168 12.99 -13.66 36.15
N CYS A 169 13.08 -12.51 35.48
CA CYS A 169 12.24 -12.16 34.34
C CYS A 169 12.82 -12.68 33.02
N MET A 170 11.94 -13.05 32.10
CA MET A 170 12.31 -13.36 30.72
C MET A 170 12.17 -12.11 29.84
N TYR A 171 13.30 -11.57 29.37
CA TYR A 171 13.32 -10.35 28.56
C TYR A 171 13.08 -10.65 27.07
N PRO A 172 12.06 -10.03 26.43
CA PRO A 172 11.76 -10.27 25.03
C PRO A 172 12.79 -9.60 24.11
N ASN A 173 12.92 -10.13 22.89
CA ASN A 173 13.63 -9.40 21.84
C ASN A 173 12.78 -8.20 21.39
N ARG A 174 13.38 -7.01 21.38
CA ARG A 174 12.75 -5.81 20.81
C ARG A 174 13.01 -5.79 19.30
N GLU A 175 11.99 -5.39 18.52
CA GLU A 175 12.13 -5.27 17.06
C GLU A 175 13.23 -4.26 16.68
N MET A 176 13.31 -3.16 17.43
CA MET A 176 14.28 -2.09 17.24
C MET A 176 14.55 -1.37 18.56
N ILE A 177 15.82 -1.19 18.90
CA ILE A 177 16.31 -0.36 20.02
C ILE A 177 17.21 0.71 19.43
N VAL A 178 17.05 1.96 19.87
CA VAL A 178 17.83 3.08 19.35
C VAL A 178 18.67 3.71 20.47
N GLN A 179 19.97 3.77 20.24
CA GLN A 179 20.87 4.68 20.96
C GLN A 179 20.85 6.01 20.20
N TRP A 180 20.46 7.10 20.86
CA TRP A 180 20.34 8.41 20.21
C TRP A 180 21.11 9.46 20.97
N GLU A 181 22.24 9.89 20.42
CA GLU A 181 23.10 10.91 21.03
C GLU A 181 23.43 10.64 22.52
N GLU A 182 23.65 9.37 22.86
CA GLU A 182 23.99 8.93 24.22
C GLU A 182 25.38 8.33 24.23
N SER A 183 26.11 8.47 25.35
CA SER A 183 27.32 7.70 25.54
C SER A 183 26.97 6.23 25.80
N ASP A 184 27.86 5.29 25.49
CA ASP A 184 27.59 3.87 25.70
C ASP A 184 27.29 3.57 27.18
N LEU A 185 27.96 4.24 28.10
CA LEU A 185 27.66 4.12 29.54
C LEU A 185 26.24 4.64 29.88
N ALA A 186 25.84 5.79 29.33
CA ALA A 186 24.54 6.38 29.57
C ALA A 186 23.43 5.50 28.97
N PHE A 187 23.67 4.95 27.77
CA PHE A 187 22.77 4.02 27.10
C PHE A 187 22.59 2.73 27.89
N ILE A 188 23.69 2.07 28.31
CA ILE A 188 23.66 0.86 29.14
C ILE A 188 22.92 1.14 30.45
N SER A 189 23.27 2.24 31.12
CA SER A 189 22.64 2.61 32.40
C SER A 189 21.15 2.88 32.24
N ARG A 190 20.75 3.55 31.15
CA ARG A 190 19.36 3.85 30.83
C ARG A 190 18.59 2.57 30.54
N ILE A 191 19.05 1.75 29.59
CA ILE A 191 18.32 0.56 29.15
C ILE A 191 18.16 -0.45 30.28
N LEU A 192 19.17 -0.63 31.14
CA LEU A 192 19.07 -1.46 32.34
C LEU A 192 18.09 -0.88 33.36
N SER A 193 18.13 0.43 33.61
CA SER A 193 17.17 1.09 34.52
C SER A 193 15.72 1.03 34.01
N GLU A 194 15.54 1.08 32.70
CA GLU A 194 14.23 1.00 32.04
C GLU A 194 13.56 -0.35 32.28
N VAL A 195 14.36 -1.44 32.28
CA VAL A 195 13.89 -2.80 32.56
C VAL A 195 14.19 -3.27 33.99
N GLY A 196 14.53 -2.35 34.90
CA GLY A 196 14.69 -2.63 36.33
C GLY A 196 15.87 -3.54 36.72
N ILE A 197 16.81 -3.79 35.81
CA ILE A 197 18.02 -4.55 36.09
C ILE A 197 19.00 -3.63 36.80
N TRP A 198 19.43 -4.02 37.99
CA TRP A 198 20.53 -3.39 38.69
C TRP A 198 21.79 -4.25 38.55
N PHE A 199 22.95 -3.65 38.82
CA PHE A 199 24.19 -4.40 38.86
C PHE A 199 25.08 -4.00 40.02
N ARG A 200 25.95 -4.90 40.44
CA ARG A 200 27.05 -4.65 41.38
C ARG A 200 28.37 -5.10 40.78
N ILE A 201 29.46 -4.52 41.26
CA ILE A 201 30.81 -4.89 40.86
C ILE A 201 31.44 -5.62 42.03
N GLU A 202 31.97 -6.82 41.79
CA GLU A 202 32.70 -7.59 42.79
C GLU A 202 34.01 -8.15 42.24
N ASN A 203 34.93 -8.48 43.14
CA ASN A 203 36.17 -9.14 42.76
C ASN A 203 35.88 -10.63 42.51
N HIS A 204 36.45 -11.17 41.45
CA HIS A 204 36.33 -12.59 41.15
C HIS A 204 36.90 -13.43 42.30
N HIS A 205 36.10 -14.36 42.83
CA HIS A 205 36.41 -15.17 44.01
C HIS A 205 37.77 -15.89 43.94
N ALA A 206 38.19 -16.36 42.76
CA ALA A 206 39.47 -17.06 42.57
C ALA A 206 40.63 -16.16 42.09
N VAL A 207 40.34 -14.98 41.53
CA VAL A 207 41.34 -14.10 40.90
C VAL A 207 41.02 -12.65 41.27
N PRO A 208 41.50 -12.16 42.44
CA PRO A 208 41.08 -10.88 43.02
C PRO A 208 41.29 -9.63 42.14
N HIS A 209 42.15 -9.72 41.12
CA HIS A 209 42.41 -8.62 40.17
C HIS A 209 41.37 -8.50 39.04
N ILE A 210 40.45 -9.46 38.91
CA ILE A 210 39.39 -9.44 37.89
C ILE A 210 38.10 -8.94 38.55
N MET A 211 37.48 -7.92 37.96
CA MET A 211 36.18 -7.40 38.41
C MET A 211 35.06 -8.01 37.58
N VAL A 212 34.02 -8.51 38.25
CA VAL A 212 32.82 -9.09 37.63
C VAL A 212 31.64 -8.15 37.81
N LEU A 213 30.96 -7.82 36.72
CA LEU A 213 29.67 -7.13 36.72
C LEU A 213 28.56 -8.16 36.91
N ILE A 214 27.94 -8.17 38.08
CA ILE A 214 26.81 -9.02 38.40
C ILE A 214 25.53 -8.24 38.19
N PHE A 215 24.73 -8.65 37.21
CA PHE A 215 23.42 -8.10 36.89
C PHE A 215 22.32 -8.93 37.55
N SER A 216 21.27 -8.26 38.03
CA SER A 216 20.09 -8.93 38.60
C SER A 216 18.85 -8.04 38.57
N ASP A 217 17.69 -8.68 38.61
CA ASP A 217 16.36 -8.08 38.74
C ASP A 217 15.64 -8.55 40.03
N SER A 218 16.36 -9.16 40.98
CA SER A 218 15.77 -9.79 42.17
C SER A 218 16.66 -9.67 43.40
N GLN A 219 16.05 -9.65 44.59
CA GLN A 219 16.76 -9.65 45.87
C GLN A 219 17.62 -10.91 46.13
N SER A 220 17.43 -11.99 45.37
CA SER A 220 18.20 -13.24 45.52
C SER A 220 19.70 -13.07 45.29
N ARG A 221 20.12 -12.02 44.57
CA ARG A 221 21.51 -11.75 44.22
C ARG A 221 22.17 -10.70 45.12
N TYR A 222 21.50 -10.29 46.20
CA TYR A 222 22.16 -9.59 47.29
C TYR A 222 23.15 -10.50 48.02
N ILE A 223 24.11 -9.91 48.70
CA ILE A 223 25.04 -10.62 49.57
C ILE A 223 24.44 -10.67 50.97
N PHE A 224 24.02 -11.85 51.40
CA PHE A 224 23.44 -12.09 52.72
C PHE A 224 24.51 -12.44 53.77
N ASP A 225 24.05 -12.71 54.99
CA ASP A 225 24.86 -13.18 56.13
C ASP A 225 25.95 -12.21 56.62
N GLN A 226 25.81 -10.92 56.32
CA GLN A 226 26.73 -9.88 56.79
C GLN A 226 26.28 -9.35 58.15
N LYS A 227 27.04 -9.63 59.20
CA LYS A 227 26.74 -9.16 60.56
C LYS A 227 27.67 -8.03 60.98
N ILE A 228 27.13 -7.02 61.63
CA ILE A 228 27.91 -5.91 62.20
C ILE A 228 27.31 -5.43 63.52
N MET A 229 28.16 -5.11 64.49
CA MET A 229 27.71 -4.62 65.80
C MET A 229 27.43 -3.12 65.75
N HIS A 230 26.29 -2.70 66.30
CA HIS A 230 26.02 -1.30 66.57
C HIS A 230 26.75 -0.86 67.85
N ALA A 231 27.66 0.11 67.73
CA ALA A 231 28.42 0.66 68.85
C ALA A 231 28.36 2.18 68.84
N SER A 232 27.76 2.78 69.89
CA SER A 232 27.76 4.23 70.06
C SER A 232 29.10 4.70 70.62
N HIS A 233 29.80 5.60 69.93
CA HIS A 233 31.08 6.19 70.35
C HIS A 233 30.95 7.15 71.56
N ALA A 234 30.37 6.68 72.66
CA ALA A 234 30.32 7.38 73.95
C ALA A 234 31.65 7.23 74.73
N GLY A 235 32.77 7.59 74.10
CA GLY A 235 34.07 7.75 74.75
C GLY A 235 35.01 6.53 74.80
N LEU A 236 34.58 5.34 74.36
CA LEU A 236 35.43 4.15 74.20
C LEU A 236 35.48 3.76 72.72
N THR A 237 36.67 3.58 72.16
CA THR A 237 36.86 3.01 70.82
C THR A 237 36.51 1.54 70.87
N ALA A 238 35.57 1.08 70.04
CA ALA A 238 35.35 -0.34 69.82
C ALA A 238 36.62 -0.96 69.21
N ASN A 239 37.06 -2.11 69.73
CA ASN A 239 38.22 -2.83 69.19
C ASN A 239 37.90 -3.51 67.84
N ASP A 240 36.61 -3.73 67.54
CA ASP A 240 36.12 -4.37 66.32
C ASP A 240 35.39 -3.37 65.41
N TYR A 241 35.27 -3.72 64.12
CA TYR A 241 34.50 -2.94 63.16
C TYR A 241 33.04 -2.83 63.61
N SER A 242 32.51 -1.61 63.59
CA SER A 242 31.15 -1.32 64.08
C SER A 242 30.43 -0.35 63.15
N ILE A 243 29.12 -0.25 63.34
CA ILE A 243 28.27 0.75 62.70
C ILE A 243 27.68 1.67 63.78
N ASP A 244 27.62 2.96 63.49
CA ASP A 244 27.02 3.99 64.34
C ASP A 244 26.20 5.00 63.51
N LYS A 245 25.67 6.03 64.17
CA LYS A 245 24.91 7.13 63.54
C LYS A 245 23.80 6.63 62.59
N LEU A 246 23.03 5.65 63.06
CA LEU A 246 21.90 5.11 62.32
C LEU A 246 20.80 6.16 62.18
N VAL A 247 20.39 6.45 60.94
CA VAL A 247 19.33 7.40 60.59
C VAL A 247 18.34 6.73 59.66
N SER A 248 17.04 6.85 59.96
CA SER A 248 15.95 6.42 59.09
C SER A 248 15.10 7.63 58.68
N LYS A 249 14.84 7.76 57.37
CA LYS A 249 13.98 8.79 56.78
C LYS A 249 12.81 8.13 56.06
N HIS A 250 11.60 8.63 56.29
CA HIS A 250 10.37 8.07 55.72
C HIS A 250 9.60 9.14 54.94
N ASN A 251 9.05 8.78 53.78
CA ASN A 251 8.23 9.64 52.93
C ASN A 251 6.89 8.96 52.61
N VAL A 252 5.83 9.75 52.42
CA VAL A 252 4.58 9.25 51.82
C VAL A 252 4.82 9.03 50.33
N VAL A 253 4.41 7.87 49.81
CA VAL A 253 4.59 7.49 48.40
C VAL A 253 3.27 7.03 47.78
N SER A 254 3.22 6.86 46.45
CA SER A 254 2.01 6.36 45.77
C SER A 254 1.65 4.96 46.23
N ALA A 255 0.35 4.67 46.41
CA ALA A 255 -0.13 3.36 46.87
C ALA A 255 -0.22 2.33 45.75
N ALA A 256 -0.39 2.79 44.51
CA ALA A 256 -0.47 1.94 43.34
C ALA A 256 0.09 2.65 42.10
N VAL A 257 0.44 1.86 41.08
CA VAL A 257 0.80 2.35 39.76
C VAL A 257 -0.12 1.73 38.71
N LYS A 258 -0.66 2.56 37.83
CA LYS A 258 -1.40 2.17 36.63
C LYS A 258 -0.59 2.51 35.39
N VAL A 259 -0.36 1.52 34.54
CA VAL A 259 0.25 1.74 33.22
C VAL A 259 -0.76 1.50 32.11
N LYS A 260 -0.60 2.24 31.01
CA LYS A 260 -1.36 2.03 29.77
C LYS A 260 -0.49 2.29 28.56
N ASN A 261 -0.61 1.47 27.52
CA ASN A 261 0.03 1.71 26.23
C ASN A 261 -0.95 1.54 25.08
N PHE A 262 -0.62 2.13 23.95
CA PHE A 262 -1.23 1.84 22.66
C PHE A 262 -0.14 1.29 21.74
N ASP A 263 -0.38 0.10 21.20
CA ASP A 263 0.42 -0.49 20.14
C ASP A 263 -0.49 -0.81 18.96
N TYR A 264 -0.22 -0.16 17.84
CA TYR A 264 -1.00 -0.32 16.61
C TYR A 264 -0.86 -1.71 15.98
N ARG A 265 0.19 -2.46 16.36
CA ARG A 265 0.49 -3.79 15.79
C ARG A 265 -0.43 -4.86 16.37
N LEU A 266 -1.01 -4.61 17.54
CA LEU A 266 -1.86 -5.55 18.24
C LEU A 266 -3.31 -5.40 17.80
N ALA A 267 -4.02 -6.52 17.73
CA ALA A 267 -5.46 -6.49 17.51
C ALA A 267 -6.16 -5.81 18.70
N ASN A 268 -7.28 -5.14 18.45
CA ASN A 268 -8.09 -4.43 19.45
C ASN A 268 -8.53 -5.28 20.68
N SER A 269 -8.27 -6.59 20.70
CA SER A 269 -8.53 -7.51 21.81
C SER A 269 -7.49 -7.48 22.92
N LEU A 270 -6.28 -6.96 22.68
CA LEU A 270 -5.23 -6.91 23.70
C LEU A 270 -5.28 -5.58 24.45
N ILE A 271 -5.73 -5.64 25.71
CA ILE A 271 -5.74 -4.50 26.62
C ILE A 271 -4.35 -4.37 27.24
N LEU A 272 -3.57 -3.39 26.78
CA LEU A 272 -2.22 -3.08 27.30
C LEU A 272 -2.28 -2.17 28.53
N ASN A 273 -3.03 -2.60 29.54
CA ASN A 273 -3.26 -1.86 30.77
C ASN A 273 -3.01 -2.78 31.95
N ALA A 274 -2.33 -2.31 32.99
CA ALA A 274 -2.19 -3.05 34.24
C ALA A 274 -2.07 -2.11 35.44
N ASP A 275 -2.50 -2.61 36.59
CA ASP A 275 -2.40 -1.95 37.89
C ASP A 275 -1.53 -2.83 38.81
N ALA A 276 -0.59 -2.23 39.54
CA ALA A 276 0.27 -2.93 40.49
C ALA A 276 0.23 -2.30 41.88
N GLU A 277 0.12 -3.17 42.88
CA GLU A 277 0.06 -2.87 44.31
C GLU A 277 0.89 -3.92 45.06
N GLU A 278 2.17 -3.59 45.30
CA GLU A 278 3.13 -4.53 45.90
C GLU A 278 3.32 -4.34 47.41
N ALA A 279 2.91 -3.18 47.95
CA ALA A 279 2.85 -2.91 49.37
C ALA A 279 1.40 -2.92 49.88
N GLU A 280 1.19 -3.28 51.15
CA GLU A 280 -0.11 -3.14 51.79
C GLU A 280 -0.46 -1.66 51.98
N GLN A 281 -1.73 -1.29 51.76
CA GLN A 281 -2.20 0.07 51.99
C GLN A 281 -2.05 0.42 53.47
N THR A 282 -1.19 1.39 53.74
CA THR A 282 -0.92 1.91 55.07
C THR A 282 -1.06 3.43 55.04
N SER A 283 -0.98 4.07 56.20
CA SER A 283 -0.98 5.54 56.30
C SER A 283 0.21 6.22 55.61
N THR A 284 1.22 5.45 55.17
CA THR A 284 2.42 5.94 54.47
C THR A 284 2.31 5.83 52.94
N THR A 285 1.15 5.42 52.41
CA THR A 285 0.87 5.33 50.98
C THR A 285 -0.40 6.10 50.61
N TYR A 286 -0.42 6.83 49.48
CA TYR A 286 -1.60 7.58 49.04
C TYR A 286 -1.69 7.73 47.52
N GLY A 287 -2.89 7.58 46.97
CA GLY A 287 -3.18 7.84 45.55
C GLY A 287 -2.59 6.81 44.57
N MET A 288 -2.73 7.10 43.28
CA MET A 288 -2.30 6.23 42.18
C MET A 288 -1.45 7.03 41.19
N ASP A 289 -0.28 6.50 40.84
CA ASP A 289 0.56 7.04 39.76
C ASP A 289 0.11 6.47 38.41
N TYR A 290 -0.22 7.32 37.44
CA TYR A 290 -0.67 6.90 36.11
C TYR A 290 0.39 7.21 35.06
N ARG A 291 0.82 6.17 34.34
CA ARG A 291 1.84 6.27 33.29
C ARG A 291 1.30 5.78 31.96
N TYR A 292 1.61 6.53 30.91
CA TYR A 292 1.19 6.22 29.55
C TYR A 292 2.40 6.04 28.63
N ALA A 293 2.30 5.05 27.74
CA ALA A 293 3.24 4.76 26.66
C ALA A 293 4.62 4.17 27.05
N ASP A 294 4.66 3.32 28.08
CA ASP A 294 5.81 2.39 28.27
C ASP A 294 5.93 1.40 27.09
N ILE A 295 7.09 0.76 26.93
CA ILE A 295 7.41 -0.14 25.80
C ILE A 295 6.95 -1.56 26.09
N HIS A 296 5.64 -1.76 26.25
CA HIS A 296 5.07 -3.09 26.44
C HIS A 296 4.15 -3.48 25.29
N HIS A 297 4.33 -4.73 24.84
CA HIS A 297 3.59 -5.32 23.73
C HIS A 297 2.65 -6.46 24.17
N GLN A 298 2.56 -6.70 25.48
CA GLN A 298 1.71 -7.73 26.06
C GLN A 298 1.20 -7.34 27.46
N PRO A 299 0.05 -7.87 27.90
CA PRO A 299 -0.53 -7.52 29.20
C PRO A 299 0.29 -8.04 30.39
N GLY A 300 0.66 -9.33 30.41
CA GLY A 300 1.26 -9.97 31.60
C GLY A 300 0.27 -10.20 32.74
N SER A 301 0.71 -10.84 33.83
CA SER A 301 -0.11 -11.13 35.02
C SER A 301 0.74 -11.33 36.27
N LYS A 302 0.22 -10.90 37.43
CA LYS A 302 0.81 -11.15 38.75
C LYS A 302 1.01 -12.62 39.06
N PHE A 303 0.10 -13.47 38.57
CA PHE A 303 0.06 -14.90 38.87
C PHE A 303 0.70 -15.77 37.78
N ALA A 304 1.44 -15.18 36.84
CA ALA A 304 2.15 -15.95 35.82
C ALA A 304 3.25 -16.80 36.48
N GLU A 305 3.37 -18.07 36.07
CA GLU A 305 4.40 -18.99 36.55
C GLU A 305 5.80 -18.49 36.19
N GLU A 306 5.97 -18.02 34.95
CA GLU A 306 7.16 -17.32 34.49
C GLU A 306 6.80 -15.84 34.28
N GLN A 307 7.62 -14.94 34.80
CA GLN A 307 7.34 -13.51 34.73
C GLN A 307 7.85 -12.94 33.40
N PRO A 308 6.95 -12.56 32.47
CA PRO A 308 7.37 -11.96 31.22
C PRO A 308 7.87 -10.53 31.46
N GLY A 309 9.15 -10.30 31.15
CA GLY A 309 9.73 -8.97 31.13
C GLY A 309 8.99 -8.08 30.13
N GLU A 310 8.98 -6.78 30.41
CA GLU A 310 8.42 -5.75 29.52
C GLU A 310 6.93 -5.95 29.16
N SER A 311 6.17 -6.60 30.05
CA SER A 311 4.70 -6.64 30.00
C SER A 311 4.07 -5.43 30.70
N SER A 312 2.76 -5.22 30.51
CA SER A 312 2.04 -4.14 31.20
C SER A 312 2.14 -4.31 32.73
N TRP A 313 1.93 -5.52 33.23
CA TRP A 313 2.09 -5.81 34.66
C TRP A 313 3.52 -5.60 35.15
N PHE A 314 4.51 -6.02 34.36
CA PHE A 314 5.93 -5.84 34.69
C PHE A 314 6.29 -4.36 34.92
N TYR A 315 5.92 -3.46 33.99
CA TYR A 315 6.23 -2.04 34.16
C TYR A 315 5.45 -1.42 35.33
N ALA A 316 4.18 -1.79 35.53
CA ALA A 316 3.42 -1.33 36.69
C ALA A 316 4.11 -1.74 38.01
N LYS A 317 4.55 -3.00 38.12
CA LYS A 317 5.30 -3.50 39.27
C LYS A 317 6.62 -2.76 39.43
N LEU A 318 7.43 -2.67 38.38
CA LEU A 318 8.74 -2.02 38.39
C LEU A 318 8.65 -0.57 38.87
N HIS A 319 7.74 0.22 38.30
CA HIS A 319 7.53 1.60 38.72
C HIS A 319 7.09 1.70 40.18
N HIS A 320 6.25 0.77 40.65
CA HIS A 320 5.84 0.73 42.05
C HIS A 320 7.01 0.38 42.98
N GLU A 321 7.86 -0.59 42.62
CA GLU A 321 9.07 -0.93 43.39
C GLU A 321 10.03 0.28 43.50
N ILE A 322 10.24 1.03 42.40
CA ILE A 322 11.04 2.26 42.39
C ILE A 322 10.47 3.31 43.36
N ILE A 323 9.14 3.47 43.38
CA ILE A 323 8.44 4.38 44.30
C ILE A 323 8.61 3.92 45.75
N LEU A 324 8.47 2.62 46.03
CA LEU A 324 8.61 2.02 47.35
C LEU A 324 10.05 2.09 47.88
N ASN A 325 11.07 2.00 47.02
CA ASN A 325 12.47 2.22 47.42
C ASN A 325 12.73 3.62 48.00
N ASN A 326 11.89 4.61 47.68
CA ASN A 326 11.98 5.98 48.23
C ASN A 326 11.10 6.19 49.47
N GLN A 327 10.31 5.19 49.87
CA GLN A 327 9.42 5.27 51.04
C GLN A 327 10.22 5.30 52.34
N SER A 328 11.23 4.44 52.48
CA SER A 328 12.10 4.37 53.65
C SER A 328 13.56 4.31 53.22
N VAL A 329 14.33 5.34 53.56
CA VAL A 329 15.76 5.44 53.26
C VAL A 329 16.54 5.38 54.56
N LEU A 330 17.51 4.48 54.60
CA LEU A 330 18.36 4.22 55.76
C LEU A 330 19.77 4.73 55.49
N SER A 331 20.44 5.23 56.53
CA SER A 331 21.87 5.53 56.49
C SER A 331 22.54 5.22 57.81
N GLY A 332 23.83 4.91 57.75
CA GLY A 332 24.66 4.64 58.91
C GLY A 332 26.13 4.90 58.59
N VAL A 333 26.98 4.94 59.60
CA VAL A 333 28.41 5.17 59.43
C VAL A 333 29.18 4.00 59.99
N THR A 334 30.08 3.41 59.22
CA THR A 334 30.84 2.23 59.61
C THR A 334 32.34 2.44 59.44
N THR A 335 33.13 1.74 60.25
CA THR A 335 34.57 1.62 60.09
C THR A 335 35.00 0.37 59.31
N SER A 336 34.05 -0.51 58.96
CA SER A 336 34.35 -1.74 58.24
C SER A 336 34.73 -1.47 56.77
N PRO A 337 35.93 -1.88 56.32
CA PRO A 337 36.32 -1.78 54.91
C PRO A 337 35.61 -2.82 54.03
N SER A 338 35.15 -3.94 54.58
CA SER A 338 34.59 -5.07 53.81
C SER A 338 33.17 -4.84 53.29
N ILE A 339 32.46 -3.83 53.82
CA ILE A 339 31.09 -3.52 53.40
C ILE A 339 31.08 -2.88 52.00
N VAL A 340 30.25 -3.42 51.11
CA VAL A 340 30.08 -2.95 49.72
C VAL A 340 28.59 -2.82 49.36
N PRO A 341 28.24 -2.02 48.34
CA PRO A 341 26.87 -1.99 47.83
C PRO A 341 26.40 -3.37 47.35
N GLY A 342 25.16 -3.72 47.70
CA GLY A 342 24.55 -5.03 47.43
C GLY A 342 24.56 -5.97 48.64
N MET A 343 25.22 -5.62 49.75
CA MET A 343 25.16 -6.36 51.00
C MET A 343 23.89 -6.07 51.80
N VAL A 344 23.32 -7.11 52.42
CA VAL A 344 22.26 -7.00 53.43
C VAL A 344 22.89 -7.12 54.81
N LEU A 345 22.95 -6.00 55.54
CA LEU A 345 23.55 -5.95 56.87
C LEU A 345 22.51 -6.30 57.95
N ASN A 346 22.84 -7.29 58.76
CA ASN A 346 22.18 -7.61 60.01
C ASN A 346 22.92 -6.90 61.14
N ILE A 347 22.28 -5.90 61.75
CA ILE A 347 22.92 -5.05 62.76
C ILE A 347 22.54 -5.56 64.15
N ASP A 348 23.54 -6.03 64.90
CA ASP A 348 23.36 -6.54 66.26
C ASP A 348 23.43 -5.39 67.28
N GLY A 349 22.61 -5.45 68.32
CA GLY A 349 22.56 -4.44 69.39
C GLY A 349 21.30 -3.56 69.37
N THR A 350 21.33 -2.41 70.04
CA THR A 350 20.19 -1.48 70.13
C THR A 350 20.09 -0.63 68.86
N ILE A 351 19.14 -0.94 67.98
CA ILE A 351 18.95 -0.28 66.68
C ILE A 351 17.54 0.33 66.52
N PRO A 352 17.35 1.34 65.66
CA PRO A 352 16.01 1.82 65.30
C PRO A 352 15.18 0.75 64.59
N GLN A 353 13.85 0.76 64.78
CA GLN A 353 12.92 -0.23 64.22
C GLN A 353 13.07 -0.41 62.69
N ALA A 354 13.38 0.66 61.95
CA ALA A 354 13.51 0.60 60.50
C ALA A 354 14.68 -0.29 60.01
N PHE A 355 15.63 -0.66 60.88
CA PHE A 355 16.77 -1.52 60.54
C PHE A 355 16.53 -3.00 60.90
N THR A 356 15.43 -3.35 61.58
CA THR A 356 15.24 -4.72 62.10
C THR A 356 14.99 -5.76 61.01
N SER A 357 14.49 -5.35 59.84
CA SER A 357 14.31 -6.26 58.70
C SER A 357 15.61 -6.50 57.92
N GLY A 358 16.70 -5.80 58.24
CA GLY A 358 17.98 -5.82 57.52
C GLY A 358 18.20 -4.53 56.72
N PHE A 359 19.47 -4.14 56.56
CA PHE A 359 19.87 -2.91 55.87
C PHE A 359 20.58 -3.23 54.54
N VAL A 360 19.88 -3.05 53.42
CA VAL A 360 20.44 -3.25 52.08
C VAL A 360 21.26 -2.02 51.70
N VAL A 361 22.58 -2.16 51.61
CA VAL A 361 23.48 -1.06 51.21
C VAL A 361 23.33 -0.84 49.71
N THR A 362 22.80 0.31 49.29
CA THR A 362 22.66 0.66 47.86
C THR A 362 23.73 1.63 47.40
N ALA A 363 24.31 2.39 48.32
CA ALA A 363 25.38 3.35 48.05
C ALA A 363 26.28 3.53 49.28
N MET A 364 27.53 3.93 49.06
CA MET A 364 28.44 4.30 50.13
C MET A 364 29.40 5.42 49.70
N ARG A 365 29.79 6.23 50.67
CA ARG A 365 30.87 7.20 50.56
C ARG A 365 31.99 6.81 51.51
N VAL A 366 33.14 6.48 50.95
CA VAL A 366 34.34 6.04 51.69
C VAL A 366 35.26 7.23 51.87
N THR A 367 35.78 7.41 53.07
CA THR A 367 36.83 8.37 53.38
C THR A 367 37.95 7.67 54.16
N GLY A 368 39.19 7.93 53.78
CA GLY A 368 40.36 7.43 54.49
C GLY A 368 41.49 8.45 54.39
N ARG A 369 42.29 8.58 55.43
CA ARG A 369 43.47 9.45 55.45
C ARG A 369 44.60 8.74 56.17
N ARG A 370 45.85 9.01 55.81
CA ARG A 370 47.01 8.39 56.48
C ARG A 370 47.02 8.57 58.01
N ASP A 371 46.48 9.70 58.48
CA ASP A 371 46.37 10.08 59.90
C ASP A 371 45.04 9.68 60.57
N ALA A 372 44.10 9.09 59.83
CA ALA A 372 42.76 8.72 60.33
C ALA A 372 42.37 7.30 59.95
N ALA A 373 41.43 6.71 60.69
CA ALA A 373 40.85 5.42 60.30
C ALA A 373 39.93 5.57 59.08
N LEU A 374 39.69 4.47 58.37
CA LEU A 374 38.70 4.44 57.29
C LEU A 374 37.30 4.61 57.88
N GLN A 375 36.50 5.46 57.25
CA GLN A 375 35.10 5.66 57.59
C GLN A 375 34.26 5.65 56.33
N SER A 376 33.19 4.85 56.35
CA SER A 376 32.25 4.68 55.26
C SER A 376 30.87 5.13 55.70
N GLN A 377 30.32 6.15 55.04
CA GLN A 377 28.91 6.50 55.18
C GLN A 377 28.09 5.64 54.22
N LEU A 378 27.18 4.85 54.76
CA LEU A 378 26.32 3.93 54.02
C LEU A 378 24.95 4.56 53.79
N PHE A 379 24.35 4.28 52.64
CA PHE A 379 22.99 4.63 52.28
C PHE A 379 22.29 3.41 51.69
N GLY A 380 20.99 3.30 51.91
CA GLY A 380 20.26 2.12 51.49
C GLY A 380 18.79 2.11 51.84
N ILE A 381 18.21 0.93 51.74
CA ILE A 381 16.79 0.66 51.97
C ILE A 381 16.64 -0.48 52.97
N PRO A 382 15.51 -0.57 53.70
CA PRO A 382 15.21 -1.76 54.47
C PRO A 382 15.07 -2.97 53.55
N TYR A 383 15.56 -4.12 53.99
CA TYR A 383 15.33 -5.37 53.27
C TYR A 383 13.84 -5.75 53.31
N ASN A 384 13.35 -6.25 52.18
CA ASN A 384 11.97 -6.68 51.97
C ASN A 384 11.97 -7.89 51.01
N GLU A 385 11.16 -8.90 51.30
CA GLU A 385 11.08 -10.12 50.50
C GLU A 385 10.31 -9.94 49.18
N ARG A 386 9.50 -8.88 49.06
CA ARG A 386 8.66 -8.60 47.87
C ARG A 386 9.21 -7.45 47.02
N VAL A 387 9.88 -6.48 47.64
CA VAL A 387 10.36 -5.26 47.00
C VAL A 387 11.89 -5.27 46.99
N CYS A 388 12.48 -5.38 45.81
CA CYS A 388 13.93 -5.24 45.66
C CYS A 388 14.32 -3.81 45.24
N PHE A 389 15.63 -3.54 45.25
CA PHE A 389 16.20 -2.30 44.78
C PHE A 389 16.03 -2.21 43.26
N ARG A 390 15.61 -1.04 42.79
CA ARG A 390 15.51 -0.70 41.39
C ARG A 390 16.35 0.54 41.09
N PRO A 391 17.12 0.55 39.99
CA PRO A 391 17.80 1.76 39.57
C PRO A 391 16.77 2.84 39.25
N GLN A 392 17.09 4.10 39.57
CA GLN A 392 16.25 5.21 39.15
C GLN A 392 16.26 5.32 37.61
N PRO A 393 15.10 5.40 36.95
CA PRO A 393 15.01 5.42 35.50
C PRO A 393 15.62 6.70 34.96
N LEU A 394 16.53 6.55 33.99
CA LEU A 394 17.09 7.69 33.26
C LEU A 394 16.11 8.15 32.16
N PRO A 395 16.03 9.46 31.87
CA PRO A 395 15.12 9.96 30.85
C PRO A 395 15.44 9.35 29.48
N ARG A 396 14.43 8.86 28.77
CA ARG A 396 14.60 8.36 27.40
C ARG A 396 14.98 9.52 26.46
N PRO A 397 15.91 9.30 25.51
CA PRO A 397 16.22 10.30 24.50
C PRO A 397 14.97 10.61 23.70
N ARG A 398 14.83 11.87 23.26
CA ARG A 398 13.68 12.32 22.47
C ARG A 398 14.12 12.98 21.19
N ILE A 399 13.52 12.56 20.07
CA ILE A 399 13.67 13.20 18.77
C ILE A 399 12.42 14.05 18.52
N ALA A 400 12.51 15.35 18.78
CA ALA A 400 11.37 16.26 18.73
C ALA A 400 10.88 16.58 17.30
N GLY A 401 11.70 16.33 16.27
CA GLY A 401 11.40 16.61 14.87
C GLY A 401 11.40 15.35 14.01
N THR A 402 11.80 15.50 12.75
CA THR A 402 11.98 14.38 11.84
C THR A 402 13.45 14.13 11.54
N VAL A 403 13.82 12.87 11.36
CA VAL A 403 15.12 12.49 10.78
C VAL A 403 14.94 12.00 9.35
N PRO A 404 15.88 12.28 8.44
CA PRO A 404 15.85 11.74 7.11
C PRO A 404 16.13 10.23 7.13
N ALA A 405 15.43 9.51 6.27
CA ALA A 405 15.68 8.12 5.97
C ALA A 405 15.36 7.84 4.51
N THR A 406 15.86 6.72 4.01
CA THR A 406 15.60 6.26 2.65
C THR A 406 14.80 4.97 2.65
N VAL A 407 13.75 4.88 1.83
CA VAL A 407 12.94 3.66 1.70
C VAL A 407 13.78 2.55 1.08
N SER A 408 13.82 1.39 1.75
CA SER A 408 14.63 0.24 1.34
C SER A 408 13.79 -0.85 0.63
N SER A 409 14.47 -1.74 -0.10
CA SER A 409 13.88 -2.95 -0.69
C SER A 409 14.83 -4.13 -0.51
N ARG A 410 14.28 -5.34 -0.37
CA ARG A 410 15.08 -6.58 -0.30
C ARG A 410 15.70 -6.96 -1.65
N ILE A 411 15.18 -6.41 -2.74
CA ILE A 411 15.65 -6.64 -4.10
C ILE A 411 16.56 -5.48 -4.48
N ASP A 412 17.71 -5.80 -5.08
CA ASP A 412 18.61 -4.78 -5.60
C ASP A 412 18.04 -4.13 -6.87
N ASN A 413 18.14 -2.80 -6.96
CA ASN A 413 17.55 -1.99 -8.04
C ASN A 413 16.05 -2.24 -8.32
N ASP A 414 15.27 -2.52 -7.28
CA ASP A 414 13.81 -2.61 -7.34
C ASP A 414 13.20 -1.26 -7.73
N GLN A 415 12.15 -1.31 -8.54
CA GLN A 415 11.36 -0.11 -8.85
C GLN A 415 10.45 0.27 -7.68
N TYR A 416 10.02 -0.71 -6.90
CA TYR A 416 9.07 -0.53 -5.79
C TYR A 416 9.73 -0.81 -4.45
N ALA A 417 9.16 -0.26 -3.38
CA ALA A 417 9.62 -0.60 -2.04
C ALA A 417 9.10 -1.97 -1.61
N HIS A 418 9.90 -2.67 -0.80
CA HIS A 418 9.43 -3.88 -0.12
C HIS A 418 8.49 -3.47 1.01
N ILE A 419 7.21 -3.84 0.91
CA ILE A 419 6.17 -3.55 1.91
C ILE A 419 5.66 -4.84 2.56
N ASP A 420 5.25 -4.76 3.82
CA ASP A 420 4.64 -5.89 4.52
C ASP A 420 3.13 -6.01 4.26
N LEU A 421 2.50 -7.07 4.80
CA LEU A 421 1.05 -7.31 4.65
C LEU A 421 0.17 -6.20 5.26
N GLN A 422 0.74 -5.34 6.10
CA GLN A 422 0.06 -4.18 6.70
C GLN A 422 0.36 -2.87 5.96
N GLY A 423 1.18 -2.90 4.90
CA GLY A 423 1.57 -1.72 4.11
C GLY A 423 2.63 -0.84 4.80
N ARG A 424 3.44 -1.40 5.69
CA ARG A 424 4.60 -0.75 6.32
C ARG A 424 5.87 -0.91 5.48
N TYR A 425 6.84 -0.02 5.70
CA TYR A 425 8.07 0.08 4.91
C TYR A 425 9.30 -0.23 5.76
N TRP A 426 10.32 -0.82 5.16
CA TRP A 426 11.67 -0.79 5.73
C TRP A 426 12.38 0.47 5.27
N VAL A 427 13.10 1.11 6.19
CA VAL A 427 13.82 2.35 5.92
C VAL A 427 15.25 2.24 6.41
N LYS A 428 16.17 2.91 5.72
CA LYS A 428 17.54 3.11 6.18
C LYS A 428 17.65 4.51 6.76
N PHE A 429 17.91 4.61 8.05
CA PHE A 429 18.12 5.88 8.74
C PHE A 429 19.50 6.45 8.43
N ASP A 430 19.59 7.76 8.19
CA ASP A 430 20.86 8.38 7.82
C ASP A 430 21.82 8.55 9.00
N PHE A 431 21.29 8.59 10.23
CA PHE A 431 22.12 8.70 11.43
C PHE A 431 22.79 7.39 11.84
N ASP A 432 22.29 6.26 11.34
CA ASP A 432 22.83 4.95 11.64
C ASP A 432 24.01 4.67 10.71
N LEU A 433 25.20 4.60 11.30
CA LEU A 433 26.44 4.39 10.56
C LEU A 433 26.76 2.91 10.34
N ASP A 434 26.04 2.02 11.03
CA ASP A 434 26.26 0.59 10.95
C ASP A 434 25.72 0.01 9.64
N GLN A 435 26.42 -1.00 9.11
CA GLN A 435 26.02 -1.65 7.87
C GLN A 435 25.09 -2.82 8.15
N HIS A 436 23.81 -2.57 7.92
CA HIS A 436 22.76 -3.58 7.97
C HIS A 436 22.53 -4.25 6.60
N ARG A 437 21.95 -5.45 6.61
CA ARG A 437 21.52 -6.12 5.38
C ARG A 437 20.39 -5.32 4.73
N GLN A 438 20.49 -5.09 3.42
CA GLN A 438 19.47 -4.36 2.66
C GLN A 438 18.07 -4.99 2.80
N GLY A 439 17.06 -4.16 3.04
CA GLY A 439 15.67 -4.56 3.32
C GLY A 439 15.43 -5.03 4.76
N TYR A 440 16.41 -4.84 5.64
CA TYR A 440 16.40 -5.20 7.07
C TYR A 440 17.16 -4.17 7.93
N GLU A 441 17.26 -2.92 7.48
CA GLU A 441 17.98 -1.84 8.18
C GLU A 441 17.16 -1.19 9.31
N SER A 442 15.87 -1.49 9.39
CA SER A 442 14.98 -1.03 10.46
C SER A 442 13.91 -2.08 10.77
N MET A 443 13.11 -1.84 11.81
CA MET A 443 11.78 -2.44 11.87
C MET A 443 10.85 -1.83 10.80
N PRO A 444 9.77 -2.52 10.40
CA PRO A 444 8.80 -1.97 9.45
C PRO A 444 8.03 -0.77 10.05
N VAL A 445 8.12 0.39 9.41
CA VAL A 445 7.52 1.66 9.84
C VAL A 445 6.24 1.99 9.08
N ARG A 446 5.26 2.60 9.77
CA ARG A 446 4.00 3.02 9.15
C ARG A 446 4.19 4.28 8.29
N LEU A 447 3.36 4.43 7.26
CA LEU A 447 3.25 5.68 6.49
C LEU A 447 2.02 6.47 6.96
N ALA A 448 2.22 7.72 7.38
CA ALA A 448 1.15 8.67 7.61
C ALA A 448 0.42 8.97 6.29
N ARG A 449 -0.90 8.86 6.28
CA ARG A 449 -1.73 8.96 5.08
C ARG A 449 -2.75 10.07 5.22
N VAL A 450 -3.08 10.72 4.10
CA VAL A 450 -4.10 11.78 4.02
C VAL A 450 -5.50 11.26 4.41
N TYR A 451 -5.81 10.02 4.04
CA TYR A 451 -7.09 9.37 4.36
C TYR A 451 -6.90 7.85 4.51
N ALA A 452 -7.42 7.27 5.60
CA ALA A 452 -7.33 5.85 5.90
C ALA A 452 -8.56 5.36 6.68
N GLY A 453 -9.01 4.15 6.35
CA GLY A 453 -10.05 3.38 7.03
C GLY A 453 -9.75 1.89 6.91
N ASP A 454 -10.72 1.03 7.24
CA ASP A 454 -10.57 -0.43 7.22
C ASP A 454 -10.43 -1.02 5.81
N THR A 455 -11.20 -0.49 4.85
CA THR A 455 -11.34 -0.98 3.47
C THR A 455 -11.15 0.13 2.43
N TYR A 456 -10.98 1.37 2.87
CA TYR A 456 -10.85 2.56 2.02
C TYR A 456 -9.70 3.46 2.47
N GLY A 457 -9.18 4.29 1.55
CA GLY A 457 -8.15 5.28 1.87
C GLY A 457 -7.33 5.73 0.66
N HIS A 458 -6.40 6.64 0.90
CA HIS A 458 -5.46 7.15 -0.10
C HIS A 458 -4.06 6.53 0.10
N HIS A 459 -3.64 5.61 -0.78
CA HIS A 459 -2.32 4.94 -0.72
C HIS A 459 -1.65 4.96 -2.09
N PHE A 460 -0.54 5.69 -2.20
CA PHE A 460 0.41 5.51 -3.29
C PHE A 460 1.67 4.90 -2.71
N PRO A 461 2.04 3.66 -3.10
CA PRO A 461 3.22 3.02 -2.54
C PRO A 461 4.46 3.86 -2.82
N LEU A 462 5.30 4.04 -1.80
CA LEU A 462 6.60 4.68 -2.00
C LEU A 462 7.49 3.75 -2.82
N ILE A 463 8.37 4.35 -3.61
CA ILE A 463 9.35 3.64 -4.45
C ILE A 463 10.66 3.42 -3.68
N GLN A 464 11.46 2.44 -4.10
CA GLN A 464 12.78 2.24 -3.51
C GLN A 464 13.63 3.52 -3.67
N GLY A 465 14.37 3.85 -2.61
CA GLY A 465 15.23 5.01 -2.61
C GLY A 465 14.48 6.34 -2.54
N ALA A 466 13.18 6.32 -2.24
CA ALA A 466 12.46 7.55 -1.91
C ALA A 466 12.99 8.07 -0.57
N GLU A 467 13.31 9.36 -0.53
CA GLU A 467 13.68 10.01 0.71
C GLU A 467 12.42 10.32 1.51
N VAL A 468 12.47 10.07 2.80
CA VAL A 468 11.34 10.21 3.71
C VAL A 468 11.77 10.91 4.99
N ALA A 469 10.87 11.70 5.56
CA ALA A 469 11.00 12.27 6.88
C ALA A 469 10.35 11.33 7.90
N ILE A 470 11.13 10.77 8.82
CA ILE A 470 10.65 9.91 9.90
C ILE A 470 10.37 10.74 11.14
N ALA A 471 9.12 10.76 11.60
CA ALA A 471 8.72 11.33 12.88
C ALA A 471 8.58 10.22 13.93
N PHE A 472 8.52 10.62 15.20
CA PHE A 472 8.51 9.70 16.34
C PHE A 472 7.35 10.00 17.28
N GLU A 473 6.54 9.00 17.63
CA GLU A 473 5.40 9.18 18.53
C GLU A 473 5.88 9.63 19.91
N GLY A 474 5.44 10.81 20.39
CA GLY A 474 5.93 11.39 21.65
C GLY A 474 7.42 11.75 21.66
N GLY A 475 8.08 11.71 20.49
CA GLY A 475 9.52 11.84 20.33
C GLY A 475 10.31 10.57 20.64
N ASP A 476 9.65 9.43 20.89
CA ASP A 476 10.30 8.15 21.24
C ASP A 476 11.03 7.54 20.02
N PRO A 477 12.37 7.41 20.04
CA PRO A 477 13.15 6.85 18.93
C PRO A 477 12.75 5.43 18.52
N GLU A 478 12.10 4.67 19.40
CA GLU A 478 11.61 3.30 19.13
C GLU A 478 10.18 3.27 18.55
N ARG A 479 9.54 4.43 18.34
CA ARG A 479 8.22 4.57 17.70
C ARG A 479 8.22 5.45 16.44
N PRO A 480 9.06 5.15 15.43
CA PRO A 480 9.09 5.85 14.16
C PRO A 480 7.84 5.60 13.28
N PHE A 481 7.48 6.62 12.52
CA PHE A 481 6.60 6.53 11.36
C PHE A 481 7.05 7.51 10.28
N ILE A 482 6.82 7.18 9.01
CA ILE A 482 7.04 8.08 7.89
C ILE A 482 5.97 9.17 7.94
N ALA A 483 6.38 10.41 8.20
CA ALA A 483 5.49 11.56 8.20
C ALA A 483 5.25 12.08 6.79
N HIS A 484 6.31 12.17 5.97
CA HIS A 484 6.27 12.73 4.62
C HIS A 484 7.28 12.04 3.71
N ALA A 485 6.99 12.01 2.41
CA ALA A 485 7.98 11.76 1.38
C ALA A 485 8.57 13.09 0.90
N LEU A 486 9.87 13.10 0.64
CA LEU A 486 10.63 14.28 0.22
C LEU A 486 11.23 14.06 -1.17
N HIS A 487 11.35 15.16 -1.93
CA HIS A 487 12.12 15.18 -3.17
C HIS A 487 13.57 15.60 -2.88
N HIS A 488 14.50 15.14 -3.71
CA HIS A 488 15.93 15.51 -3.61
C HIS A 488 16.53 15.79 -4.98
N ALA A 489 17.73 16.35 -5.02
CA ALA A 489 18.35 16.81 -6.27
C ALA A 489 18.42 15.72 -7.38
N PRO A 490 18.83 14.47 -7.08
CA PRO A 490 18.73 13.35 -8.04
C PRO A 490 17.31 12.98 -8.49
N LYS A 491 16.28 13.24 -7.68
CA LYS A 491 14.87 12.87 -7.92
C LYS A 491 13.96 14.08 -7.66
N PRO A 492 13.93 15.07 -8.58
CA PRO A 492 13.14 16.28 -8.40
C PRO A 492 11.64 16.01 -8.49
N ASP A 493 10.85 16.92 -7.92
CA ASP A 493 9.40 16.87 -7.96
C ASP A 493 8.86 16.95 -9.42
N PRO A 494 7.72 16.28 -9.72
CA PRO A 494 6.95 16.51 -10.94
C PRO A 494 6.70 17.97 -11.35
N VAL A 495 6.58 18.88 -10.39
CA VAL A 495 6.31 20.30 -10.61
C VAL A 495 7.54 21.09 -10.21
N THR A 496 8.10 21.84 -11.16
CA THR A 496 9.32 22.64 -10.97
C THR A 496 9.08 24.06 -11.51
N SER A 497 10.09 24.92 -11.42
CA SER A 497 10.06 26.26 -12.02
C SER A 497 9.73 26.26 -13.53
N ARG A 498 9.97 25.14 -14.24
CA ARG A 498 9.65 24.99 -15.66
C ARG A 498 8.15 24.85 -15.93
N ASN A 499 7.35 24.51 -14.92
CA ASN A 499 5.94 24.16 -15.04
C ASN A 499 5.15 24.46 -13.76
N ASN A 500 5.44 25.59 -13.12
CA ASN A 500 4.95 25.99 -11.80
C ASN A 500 3.43 26.24 -11.71
N THR A 501 2.72 26.32 -12.83
CA THR A 501 1.25 26.47 -12.90
C THR A 501 0.52 25.12 -13.02
N ARG A 502 1.24 23.99 -12.91
CA ARG A 502 0.66 22.65 -13.01
C ARG A 502 0.42 22.03 -11.64
N ASN A 503 -0.70 21.33 -11.54
CA ASN A 503 -1.03 20.40 -10.46
C ASN A 503 -1.00 18.98 -11.04
N VAL A 504 -0.17 18.09 -10.49
CA VAL A 504 0.10 16.77 -11.09
C VAL A 504 0.02 15.67 -10.05
N ILE A 505 -0.81 14.66 -10.31
CA ILE A 505 -0.71 13.33 -9.70
C ILE A 505 -0.18 12.39 -10.77
N ARG A 506 0.94 11.73 -10.50
CA ARG A 506 1.59 10.82 -11.45
C ARG A 506 2.16 9.61 -10.74
N THR A 507 1.80 8.42 -11.21
CA THR A 507 2.33 7.16 -10.69
C THR A 507 3.61 6.72 -11.43
N ALA A 508 4.31 5.71 -10.91
CA ALA A 508 5.49 5.13 -11.54
C ALA A 508 5.22 4.55 -12.94
N GLY A 509 4.02 4.00 -13.17
CA GLY A 509 3.54 3.56 -14.48
C GLY A 509 3.08 4.71 -15.40
N LEU A 510 3.34 5.97 -15.03
CA LEU A 510 2.99 7.18 -15.77
C LEU A 510 1.49 7.41 -15.99
N ASN A 511 0.63 6.76 -15.18
CA ASN A 511 -0.77 7.17 -15.07
C ASN A 511 -0.81 8.57 -14.45
N LYS A 512 -1.58 9.47 -15.06
CA LYS A 512 -1.46 10.91 -14.80
C LYS A 512 -2.81 11.58 -14.76
N LEU A 513 -3.03 12.33 -13.70
CA LEU A 513 -3.99 13.43 -13.64
C LEU A 513 -3.20 14.73 -13.61
N ARG A 514 -3.42 15.61 -14.59
CA ARG A 514 -2.76 16.91 -14.70
C ARG A 514 -3.81 18.00 -14.86
N MET A 515 -3.68 19.06 -14.08
CA MET A 515 -4.45 20.29 -14.22
C MET A 515 -3.45 21.43 -14.48
N GLU A 516 -3.70 22.25 -15.49
CA GLU A 516 -2.90 23.42 -15.85
C GLU A 516 -3.71 24.69 -15.58
N ASP A 517 -3.16 25.60 -14.78
CA ASP A 517 -3.82 26.84 -14.35
C ASP A 517 -3.25 28.08 -15.06
N ARG A 518 -2.39 27.90 -16.07
CA ARG A 518 -1.92 29.03 -16.89
C ARG A 518 -3.12 29.70 -17.57
N ARG A 519 -3.35 30.98 -17.23
CA ARG A 519 -4.46 31.78 -17.72
C ARG A 519 -4.53 31.81 -19.26
N GLY A 520 -5.70 31.50 -19.81
CA GLY A 520 -5.96 31.40 -21.25
C GLY A 520 -5.48 30.10 -21.90
N GLN A 521 -4.90 29.17 -21.13
CA GLN A 521 -4.43 27.86 -21.57
C GLN A 521 -4.82 26.76 -20.56
N GLU A 522 -5.86 27.02 -19.75
CA GLU A 522 -6.33 26.11 -18.72
C GLU A 522 -6.80 24.79 -19.34
N HIS A 523 -6.38 23.67 -18.75
CA HIS A 523 -6.82 22.35 -19.20
C HIS A 523 -6.64 21.27 -18.14
N VAL A 524 -7.43 20.21 -18.27
CA VAL A 524 -7.34 19.00 -17.46
C VAL A 524 -7.06 17.81 -18.37
N LYS A 525 -6.11 16.97 -17.96
CA LYS A 525 -5.74 15.74 -18.64
C LYS A 525 -5.76 14.56 -17.68
N LEU A 526 -6.51 13.53 -18.04
CA LEU A 526 -6.43 12.20 -17.44
C LEU A 526 -5.87 11.24 -18.49
N SER A 527 -4.75 10.58 -18.21
CA SER A 527 -4.07 9.73 -19.19
C SER A 527 -3.34 8.55 -18.60
N THR A 528 -3.22 7.50 -19.39
CA THR A 528 -2.30 6.37 -19.17
C THR A 528 -1.37 6.20 -20.37
N GLU A 529 -0.18 5.66 -20.14
CA GLU A 529 0.74 5.32 -21.23
C GLU A 529 0.27 4.09 -22.03
N TYR A 530 -0.50 3.20 -21.40
CA TYR A 530 -1.05 2.02 -22.06
C TYR A 530 -2.08 2.44 -23.13
N ALA A 531 -1.88 1.99 -24.37
CA ALA A 531 -2.68 2.38 -25.54
C ALA A 531 -2.83 3.90 -25.75
N LYS A 532 -1.96 4.72 -25.13
CA LYS A 532 -2.02 6.20 -25.14
C LYS A 532 -3.43 6.76 -24.88
N THR A 533 -4.19 6.10 -24.00
CA THR A 533 -5.57 6.46 -23.71
C THR A 533 -5.62 7.72 -22.85
N GLN A 534 -6.40 8.71 -23.28
CA GLN A 534 -6.50 10.00 -22.61
C GLN A 534 -7.87 10.66 -22.79
N LEU A 535 -8.32 11.34 -21.73
CA LEU A 535 -9.39 12.32 -21.73
C LEU A 535 -8.77 13.70 -21.51
N ASN A 536 -8.89 14.59 -22.50
CA ASN A 536 -8.40 15.96 -22.45
C ASN A 536 -9.58 16.94 -22.48
N MET A 537 -9.51 17.99 -21.67
CA MET A 537 -10.53 19.05 -21.58
C MET A 537 -9.86 20.43 -21.47
N GLY A 538 -10.38 21.45 -22.16
CA GLY A 538 -9.86 22.82 -22.16
C GLY A 538 -8.96 23.11 -23.36
N HIS A 539 -7.77 23.67 -23.12
CA HIS A 539 -6.74 23.94 -24.14
C HIS A 539 -5.86 22.71 -24.41
N LEU A 540 -6.03 22.06 -25.56
CA LEU A 540 -5.30 20.83 -25.92
C LEU A 540 -3.95 21.19 -26.54
N VAL A 541 -2.89 20.51 -26.09
CA VAL A 541 -1.52 20.69 -26.59
C VAL A 541 -0.87 19.37 -27.00
N ASP A 542 0.09 19.44 -27.92
CA ASP A 542 0.96 18.32 -28.24
C ASP A 542 2.07 18.10 -27.17
N ALA A 543 2.95 17.13 -27.40
CA ALA A 543 4.06 16.84 -26.48
C ALA A 543 5.06 18.01 -26.33
N GLY A 544 5.16 18.87 -27.35
CA GLY A 544 5.98 20.08 -27.35
C GLY A 544 5.27 21.31 -26.78
N GLY A 545 4.00 21.20 -26.37
CA GLY A 545 3.20 22.30 -25.87
C GLY A 545 2.56 23.17 -26.96
N LYS A 546 2.58 22.76 -28.23
CA LYS A 546 1.90 23.49 -29.31
C LYS A 546 0.40 23.20 -29.29
N PRO A 547 -0.45 24.20 -29.57
CA PRO A 547 -1.89 24.02 -29.55
C PRO A 547 -2.33 23.00 -30.60
N ARG A 548 -3.17 22.06 -30.17
CA ARG A 548 -3.84 21.06 -31.02
C ARG A 548 -5.32 21.37 -31.23
N GLY A 549 -5.93 22.15 -30.33
CA GLY A 549 -7.34 22.51 -30.37
C GLY A 549 -7.86 22.90 -28.99
N GLU A 550 -9.17 23.14 -28.90
CA GLU A 550 -9.87 23.48 -27.67
C GLU A 550 -11.14 22.66 -27.52
N GLY A 551 -11.64 22.50 -26.30
CA GLY A 551 -12.87 21.74 -26.00
C GLY A 551 -12.56 20.43 -25.27
N ALA A 552 -13.04 19.30 -25.77
CA ALA A 552 -12.83 17.99 -25.17
C ALA A 552 -12.45 16.93 -26.21
N GLU A 553 -11.55 16.02 -25.84
CA GLU A 553 -11.10 14.90 -26.68
C GLU A 553 -10.99 13.63 -25.83
N LEU A 554 -11.69 12.58 -26.25
CA LEU A 554 -11.40 11.20 -25.84
C LEU A 554 -10.57 10.55 -26.95
N ARG A 555 -9.34 10.14 -26.64
CA ARG A 555 -8.41 9.52 -27.60
C ARG A 555 -7.84 8.23 -27.03
N THR A 556 -7.71 7.21 -27.88
CA THR A 556 -6.98 5.96 -27.61
C THR A 556 -6.40 5.43 -28.93
N ASP A 557 -5.26 4.73 -28.86
CA ASP A 557 -4.68 4.00 -30.00
C ASP A 557 -5.24 2.56 -30.12
N ASP A 558 -6.18 2.17 -29.24
CA ASP A 558 -6.91 0.90 -29.29
C ASP A 558 -8.43 1.17 -29.44
N ARG A 559 -9.27 0.20 -29.12
CA ARG A 559 -10.72 0.26 -29.24
C ARG A 559 -11.34 1.20 -28.21
N ALA A 560 -12.19 2.11 -28.67
CA ALA A 560 -13.10 2.88 -27.83
C ALA A 560 -14.54 2.40 -28.02
N VAL A 561 -15.26 2.15 -26.93
CA VAL A 561 -16.67 1.75 -26.95
C VAL A 561 -17.45 2.67 -26.02
N LEU A 562 -18.46 3.37 -26.56
CA LEU A 562 -19.46 4.10 -25.78
C LEU A 562 -20.71 3.23 -25.63
N ARG A 563 -21.12 2.91 -24.39
CA ARG A 563 -22.28 2.05 -24.12
C ARG A 563 -23.18 2.69 -23.06
N ALA A 564 -24.46 2.81 -23.37
CA ALA A 564 -25.49 3.26 -22.44
C ALA A 564 -26.75 2.42 -22.62
N ALA A 565 -27.23 1.79 -21.53
CA ALA A 565 -28.38 0.88 -21.59
C ALA A 565 -29.70 1.59 -21.91
N LYS A 566 -29.82 2.87 -21.50
CA LYS A 566 -31.01 3.68 -21.75
C LYS A 566 -30.96 4.45 -23.08
N GLY A 567 -29.77 4.66 -23.65
CA GLY A 567 -29.58 5.32 -24.94
C GLY A 567 -28.42 6.32 -24.97
N ILE A 568 -28.08 6.81 -26.15
CA ILE A 568 -27.02 7.81 -26.38
C ILE A 568 -27.63 9.00 -27.16
N LEU A 569 -27.43 10.22 -26.65
CA LEU A 569 -27.71 11.46 -27.36
C LEU A 569 -26.40 12.11 -27.81
N LEU A 570 -26.23 12.29 -29.12
CA LEU A 570 -25.15 13.07 -29.72
C LEU A 570 -25.75 14.33 -30.35
N THR A 571 -25.49 15.50 -29.77
CA THR A 571 -26.14 16.76 -30.17
C THR A 571 -25.16 17.92 -30.26
N THR A 572 -25.39 18.83 -31.21
CA THR A 572 -24.75 20.15 -31.26
C THR A 572 -25.61 21.27 -30.68
N GLU A 573 -26.79 20.93 -30.13
CA GLU A 573 -27.71 21.88 -29.51
C GLU A 573 -27.02 22.64 -28.38
N ALA A 574 -27.01 23.97 -28.48
CA ALA A 574 -26.33 24.82 -27.51
C ALA A 574 -27.07 24.80 -26.17
N GLN A 575 -26.37 24.43 -25.10
CA GLN A 575 -26.81 24.65 -23.72
C GLN A 575 -25.84 25.61 -23.02
N PRO A 576 -26.02 26.94 -23.16
CA PRO A 576 -25.11 27.92 -22.58
C PRO A 576 -24.97 27.70 -21.06
N LYS A 577 -23.73 27.46 -20.62
CA LYS A 577 -23.39 27.21 -19.20
C LYS A 577 -24.14 26.03 -18.56
N ALA A 578 -24.64 25.08 -19.36
CA ALA A 578 -25.38 23.91 -18.88
C ALA A 578 -26.56 24.27 -17.93
N GLN A 579 -27.29 25.36 -18.21
CA GLN A 579 -28.42 25.80 -17.37
C GLN A 579 -29.69 24.91 -17.52
N GLY A 580 -29.75 24.05 -18.54
CA GLY A 580 -30.86 23.12 -18.77
C GLY A 580 -30.65 21.72 -18.20
N GLN A 581 -31.59 20.82 -18.45
CA GLN A 581 -31.42 19.40 -18.14
C GLN A 581 -30.50 18.72 -19.17
N GLN A 582 -29.73 17.71 -18.74
CA GLN A 582 -28.83 16.95 -19.61
C GLN A 582 -29.56 16.31 -20.82
N LEU A 583 -30.84 15.95 -20.66
CA LEU A 583 -31.70 15.35 -21.68
C LEU A 583 -32.79 16.32 -22.19
N ASP A 584 -32.59 17.64 -22.09
CA ASP A 584 -33.44 18.57 -22.84
C ASP A 584 -33.26 18.30 -24.34
N MET A 585 -34.35 17.93 -24.99
CA MET A 585 -34.40 17.44 -26.37
C MET A 585 -35.49 18.16 -27.17
N ASN A 586 -35.90 19.35 -26.75
CA ASN A 586 -37.00 20.09 -27.40
C ASN A 586 -36.77 20.26 -28.91
N ALA A 587 -35.57 20.65 -29.34
CA ALA A 587 -35.25 20.79 -30.75
C ALA A 587 -35.25 19.44 -31.51
N VAL A 588 -34.74 18.39 -30.86
CA VAL A 588 -34.72 17.02 -31.40
C VAL A 588 -36.14 16.48 -31.62
N VAL A 589 -37.00 16.61 -30.60
CA VAL A 589 -38.40 16.17 -30.63
C VAL A 589 -39.17 16.93 -31.71
N GLN A 590 -38.98 18.25 -31.81
CA GLN A 590 -39.57 19.05 -32.88
C GLN A 590 -39.17 18.56 -34.28
N GLN A 591 -37.90 18.22 -34.49
CA GLN A 591 -37.42 17.71 -35.78
C GLN A 591 -37.99 16.32 -36.11
N LEU A 592 -38.08 15.42 -35.13
CA LEU A 592 -38.71 14.10 -35.30
C LEU A 592 -40.21 14.22 -35.64
N GLN A 593 -40.91 15.17 -35.02
CA GLN A 593 -42.32 15.47 -35.32
C GLN A 593 -42.49 16.07 -36.73
N ALA A 594 -41.62 17.01 -37.13
CA ALA A 594 -41.66 17.60 -38.47
C ALA A 594 -41.45 16.55 -39.59
N ALA A 595 -40.52 15.62 -39.39
CA ALA A 595 -40.28 14.51 -40.32
C ALA A 595 -41.50 13.58 -40.45
N LEU A 596 -42.18 13.29 -39.32
CA LEU A 596 -43.40 12.47 -39.32
C LEU A 596 -44.53 13.14 -40.11
N VAL A 597 -44.76 14.45 -39.90
CA VAL A 597 -45.78 15.23 -40.62
C VAL A 597 -45.53 15.21 -42.15
N LEU A 598 -44.28 15.36 -42.57
CA LEU A 598 -43.91 15.30 -43.99
C LEU A 598 -44.25 13.94 -44.62
N ALA A 599 -43.86 12.85 -43.96
CA ALA A 599 -44.12 11.50 -44.44
C ALA A 599 -45.63 11.22 -44.55
N THR A 600 -46.43 11.65 -43.56
CA THR A 600 -47.90 11.52 -43.59
C THR A 600 -48.53 12.30 -44.75
N SER A 601 -48.05 13.52 -45.04
CA SER A 601 -48.58 14.31 -46.16
C SER A 601 -48.32 13.69 -47.53
N LEU A 602 -47.12 13.12 -47.73
CA LEU A 602 -46.76 12.41 -48.97
C LEU A 602 -47.57 11.13 -49.15
N GLN A 603 -47.75 10.36 -48.07
CA GLN A 603 -48.57 9.15 -48.06
C GLN A 603 -50.02 9.43 -48.48
N GLN A 604 -50.66 10.46 -47.91
CA GLN A 604 -52.03 10.85 -48.28
C GLN A 604 -52.16 11.20 -49.77
N SER A 605 -51.14 11.89 -50.31
CA SER A 605 -51.09 12.21 -51.74
C SER A 605 -50.95 10.96 -52.60
N ALA A 606 -50.13 10.00 -52.19
CA ALA A 606 -49.90 8.73 -52.89
C ALA A 606 -51.17 7.85 -52.90
N LEU A 607 -51.89 7.77 -51.78
CA LEU A 607 -53.15 7.01 -51.66
C LEU A 607 -54.24 7.53 -52.59
N THR A 608 -54.35 8.85 -52.75
CA THR A 608 -55.30 9.47 -53.70
C THR A 608 -55.01 9.06 -55.14
N ALA A 609 -53.74 8.79 -55.45
CA ALA A 609 -53.28 8.34 -56.78
C ALA A 609 -53.22 6.80 -56.91
N GLN A 610 -53.81 6.04 -55.98
CA GLN A 610 -53.81 4.57 -55.96
C GLN A 610 -52.40 3.92 -55.93
N ALA A 611 -51.39 4.63 -55.41
CA ALA A 611 -50.06 4.07 -55.17
C ALA A 611 -50.04 3.17 -53.91
N LEU A 612 -48.98 2.37 -53.73
CA LEU A 612 -48.84 1.48 -52.57
C LEU A 612 -48.74 2.29 -51.26
N ASN A 613 -49.30 1.73 -50.18
CA ASN A 613 -49.26 2.34 -48.86
C ASN A 613 -47.86 2.28 -48.24
N VAL A 614 -47.50 3.29 -47.44
CA VAL A 614 -46.30 3.30 -46.59
C VAL A 614 -46.72 3.11 -45.14
N GLU A 615 -46.17 2.13 -44.44
CA GLU A 615 -46.53 1.85 -43.04
C GLU A 615 -45.89 2.87 -42.09
N MET A 616 -46.68 3.52 -41.23
CA MET A 616 -46.24 4.65 -40.38
C MET A 616 -46.16 4.32 -38.89
N GLU A 617 -46.68 3.16 -38.47
CA GLU A 617 -46.79 2.81 -37.04
C GLU A 617 -45.42 2.64 -36.38
N GLN A 618 -44.48 1.97 -37.05
CA GLN A 618 -43.14 1.75 -36.50
C GLN A 618 -42.35 3.06 -36.35
N GLN A 619 -42.53 4.03 -37.26
CA GLN A 619 -41.92 5.35 -37.16
C GLN A 619 -42.44 6.13 -35.94
N GLN A 620 -43.74 6.02 -35.63
CA GLN A 620 -44.32 6.64 -34.43
C GLN A 620 -43.78 5.97 -33.15
N GLN A 621 -43.68 4.64 -33.13
CA GLN A 621 -43.10 3.89 -32.01
C GLN A 621 -41.62 4.26 -31.80
N LEU A 622 -40.85 4.46 -32.88
CA LEU A 622 -39.47 4.92 -32.81
C LEU A 622 -39.37 6.32 -32.22
N ASN A 623 -40.18 7.28 -32.69
CA ASN A 623 -40.19 8.64 -32.15
C ASN A 623 -40.49 8.65 -30.64
N ALA A 624 -41.50 7.88 -30.20
CA ALA A 624 -41.86 7.76 -28.78
C ALA A 624 -40.75 7.11 -27.93
N ALA A 625 -40.02 6.13 -28.50
CA ALA A 625 -38.89 5.49 -27.83
C ALA A 625 -37.67 6.42 -27.67
N LEU A 626 -37.45 7.31 -28.64
CA LEU A 626 -36.32 8.24 -28.68
C LEU A 626 -36.60 9.54 -27.91
N GLU A 627 -37.87 9.91 -27.70
CA GLU A 627 -38.25 11.01 -26.81
C GLU A 627 -37.71 10.75 -25.40
N GLN A 628 -36.83 11.64 -24.93
CA GLN A 628 -36.10 11.51 -23.66
C GLN A 628 -35.34 10.18 -23.48
N LEU A 629 -35.09 9.42 -24.56
CA LEU A 629 -34.47 8.09 -24.51
C LEU A 629 -35.18 7.14 -23.51
N THR A 630 -36.52 7.10 -23.54
CA THR A 630 -37.31 6.20 -22.68
C THR A 630 -37.03 4.71 -22.93
N ARG A 631 -36.50 4.36 -24.11
CA ARG A 631 -35.98 3.03 -24.45
C ARG A 631 -34.59 3.15 -25.07
N SER A 632 -33.85 2.04 -25.11
CA SER A 632 -32.52 1.97 -25.74
C SER A 632 -32.58 2.44 -27.19
N GLY A 633 -31.89 3.54 -27.48
CA GLY A 633 -31.78 4.11 -28.82
C GLY A 633 -30.58 5.05 -28.95
N LEU A 634 -30.19 5.34 -30.19
CA LEU A 634 -29.20 6.37 -30.51
C LEU A 634 -29.92 7.49 -31.24
N VAL A 635 -29.78 8.72 -30.76
CA VAL A 635 -30.19 9.92 -31.50
C VAL A 635 -28.97 10.76 -31.78
N ALA A 636 -28.74 11.02 -33.07
CA ALA A 636 -27.80 12.03 -33.52
C ALA A 636 -28.60 13.23 -34.05
N TYR A 637 -28.29 14.43 -33.56
CA TYR A 637 -28.94 15.67 -33.98
C TYR A 637 -27.90 16.77 -34.21
N ALA A 638 -28.08 17.52 -35.28
CA ALA A 638 -27.31 18.72 -35.57
C ALA A 638 -28.21 19.77 -36.24
N ASP A 639 -28.09 21.02 -35.81
CA ASP A 639 -28.88 22.16 -36.29
C ASP A 639 -28.52 22.57 -37.73
N HIS A 640 -27.25 22.51 -38.10
CA HIS A 640 -26.76 22.97 -39.40
C HIS A 640 -26.43 21.87 -40.41
N GLY A 641 -26.24 20.62 -39.98
CA GLY A 641 -26.00 19.50 -40.88
C GLY A 641 -25.28 18.30 -40.24
N MET A 642 -25.41 17.14 -40.88
CA MET A 642 -24.79 15.89 -40.47
C MET A 642 -24.29 15.12 -41.70
N ALA A 643 -23.12 14.50 -41.61
CA ALA A 643 -22.56 13.69 -42.70
C ALA A 643 -22.12 12.31 -42.17
N LEU A 644 -22.46 11.26 -42.92
CA LEU A 644 -21.95 9.90 -42.71
C LEU A 644 -21.11 9.56 -43.94
N LEU A 645 -19.82 9.29 -43.75
CA LEU A 645 -18.86 9.11 -44.85
C LEU A 645 -17.96 7.91 -44.54
N THR A 646 -17.63 7.13 -45.56
CA THR A 646 -16.62 6.06 -45.49
C THR A 646 -15.96 5.91 -46.86
N PRO A 647 -14.63 5.76 -46.94
CA PRO A 647 -13.95 5.55 -48.22
C PRO A 647 -14.17 4.14 -48.77
N GLU A 648 -14.63 3.20 -47.95
CA GLU A 648 -14.90 1.82 -48.36
C GLU A 648 -16.40 1.55 -48.47
N THR A 649 -16.97 0.84 -47.49
CA THR A 649 -18.35 0.32 -47.57
C THR A 649 -19.20 0.92 -46.46
N MET A 650 -20.38 1.43 -46.83
CA MET A 650 -21.46 1.80 -45.91
C MET A 650 -22.60 0.80 -46.07
N ALA A 651 -23.05 0.21 -44.96
CA ALA A 651 -24.21 -0.67 -44.92
C ALA A 651 -25.27 -0.10 -43.98
N LEU A 652 -26.50 0.04 -44.46
CA LEU A 652 -27.68 0.43 -43.68
C LEU A 652 -28.69 -0.71 -43.78
N SER A 653 -29.11 -1.27 -42.65
CA SER A 653 -30.04 -2.40 -42.61
C SER A 653 -30.96 -2.27 -41.40
N ALA A 654 -32.23 -2.62 -41.59
CA ALA A 654 -33.25 -2.69 -40.56
C ALA A 654 -34.14 -3.91 -40.81
N ASN A 655 -34.49 -4.65 -39.75
CA ASN A 655 -35.38 -5.81 -39.85
C ASN A 655 -36.86 -5.43 -40.00
N LYS A 656 -37.22 -4.22 -39.58
CA LYS A 656 -38.56 -3.65 -39.73
C LYS A 656 -38.55 -2.64 -40.87
N ASP A 657 -38.20 -1.39 -40.57
CA ASP A 657 -38.28 -0.29 -41.55
C ASP A 657 -36.99 0.52 -41.65
N LEU A 658 -36.70 0.96 -42.88
CA LEU A 658 -35.67 1.95 -43.19
C LEU A 658 -36.34 3.15 -43.88
N SER A 659 -36.37 4.30 -43.21
CA SER A 659 -37.00 5.52 -43.72
C SER A 659 -35.98 6.62 -44.01
N LEU A 660 -36.05 7.23 -45.19
CA LEU A 660 -35.22 8.35 -45.62
C LEU A 660 -36.12 9.53 -46.00
N ASN A 661 -36.13 10.59 -45.19
CA ASN A 661 -37.00 11.75 -45.37
C ASN A 661 -36.18 13.01 -45.69
N ALA A 662 -36.58 13.75 -46.72
CA ALA A 662 -35.99 15.04 -47.06
C ALA A 662 -37.10 16.03 -47.44
N ALA A 663 -37.12 17.20 -46.79
CA ALA A 663 -38.19 18.19 -47.01
C ALA A 663 -38.03 19.03 -48.29
N ASN A 664 -36.81 19.16 -48.78
CA ASN A 664 -36.50 19.95 -49.98
C ASN A 664 -36.12 19.04 -51.16
N ASN A 665 -34.88 18.53 -51.16
CA ASN A 665 -34.37 17.65 -52.21
C ASN A 665 -33.68 16.42 -51.63
N GLY A 666 -33.84 15.27 -52.29
CA GLY A 666 -33.08 14.05 -52.04
C GLY A 666 -32.44 13.56 -53.34
N SER A 667 -31.16 13.16 -53.29
CA SER A 667 -30.42 12.69 -54.47
C SER A 667 -29.66 11.40 -54.16
N PHE A 668 -29.77 10.41 -55.04
CA PHE A 668 -29.04 9.14 -54.97
C PHE A 668 -28.09 9.05 -56.16
N ASN A 669 -26.80 9.28 -55.93
CA ASN A 669 -25.78 9.32 -56.99
C ASN A 669 -24.90 8.07 -56.90
N VAL A 670 -24.89 7.26 -57.96
CA VAL A 670 -24.09 6.03 -58.04
C VAL A 670 -23.29 6.03 -59.33
N PHE A 671 -21.96 5.92 -59.24
CA PHE A 671 -21.10 6.02 -60.42
C PHE A 671 -21.14 4.76 -61.31
N LYS A 672 -21.19 3.56 -60.72
CA LYS A 672 -21.13 2.29 -61.46
C LYS A 672 -22.51 1.67 -61.68
N LYS A 673 -23.09 1.08 -60.64
CA LYS A 673 -24.34 0.30 -60.75
C LYS A 673 -25.23 0.55 -59.55
N LEU A 674 -26.44 1.03 -59.80
CA LEU A 674 -27.55 1.03 -58.84
C LEU A 674 -28.40 -0.23 -59.09
N SER A 675 -28.68 -1.02 -58.05
CA SER A 675 -29.56 -2.20 -58.13
C SER A 675 -30.62 -2.10 -57.03
N MET A 676 -31.89 -2.31 -57.40
CA MET A 676 -33.02 -2.32 -56.47
C MET A 676 -33.81 -3.61 -56.68
N ALA A 677 -33.88 -4.44 -55.64
CA ALA A 677 -34.65 -5.68 -55.64
C ALA A 677 -35.67 -5.61 -54.50
N VAL A 678 -36.94 -5.91 -54.79
CA VAL A 678 -38.05 -5.78 -53.83
C VAL A 678 -38.88 -7.07 -53.84
N GLY A 679 -39.20 -7.60 -52.66
CA GLY A 679 -39.89 -8.90 -52.52
C GLY A 679 -41.40 -8.85 -52.76
N GLN A 680 -42.06 -7.74 -52.43
CA GLN A 680 -43.52 -7.60 -52.57
C GLN A 680 -43.93 -6.62 -53.67
N GLY A 681 -43.44 -5.38 -53.65
CA GLY A 681 -43.78 -4.41 -54.68
C GLY A 681 -42.97 -3.12 -54.61
N LEU A 682 -42.65 -2.55 -55.78
CA LEU A 682 -41.99 -1.26 -55.94
C LEU A 682 -43.03 -0.22 -56.39
N SER A 683 -43.18 0.89 -55.66
CA SER A 683 -44.05 2.01 -56.04
C SER A 683 -43.24 3.29 -56.22
N LEU A 684 -43.41 3.96 -57.36
CA LEU A 684 -42.81 5.26 -57.67
C LEU A 684 -43.94 6.26 -57.89
N PHE A 685 -43.94 7.33 -57.10
CA PHE A 685 -44.99 8.36 -57.13
C PHE A 685 -44.37 9.76 -57.26
N SER A 686 -44.95 10.60 -58.11
CA SER A 686 -44.61 12.02 -58.24
C SER A 686 -45.90 12.85 -58.34
N ARG A 687 -45.99 13.92 -57.54
CA ARG A 687 -47.18 14.78 -57.48
C ARG A 687 -47.22 15.87 -58.58
N ALA A 688 -46.09 16.48 -58.94
CA ALA A 688 -46.08 17.73 -59.71
C ALA A 688 -45.34 17.67 -61.05
N ILE A 689 -44.10 17.16 -61.08
CA ILE A 689 -43.19 17.29 -62.25
C ILE A 689 -43.15 16.01 -63.11
N GLY A 690 -43.61 14.88 -62.57
CA GLY A 690 -43.67 13.57 -63.24
C GLY A 690 -42.39 12.74 -63.05
N ILE A 691 -42.36 11.56 -63.67
CA ILE A 691 -41.23 10.60 -63.62
C ILE A 691 -40.52 10.61 -64.99
N LYS A 692 -39.19 10.72 -65.00
CA LYS A 692 -38.35 10.63 -66.20
C LYS A 692 -37.38 9.45 -66.08
N ILE A 693 -37.42 8.53 -67.05
CA ILE A 693 -36.51 7.37 -67.14
C ILE A 693 -35.78 7.48 -68.48
N ILE A 694 -34.45 7.61 -68.44
CA ILE A 694 -33.62 7.89 -69.61
C ILE A 694 -32.37 7.01 -69.56
N ALA A 695 -32.11 6.24 -70.62
CA ALA A 695 -30.83 5.59 -70.87
C ALA A 695 -30.06 6.40 -71.93
N ALA A 696 -28.86 6.89 -71.60
CA ALA A 696 -28.03 7.65 -72.54
C ALA A 696 -27.37 6.76 -73.60
N LYS A 697 -27.17 5.48 -73.27
CA LYS A 697 -26.62 4.42 -74.11
C LYS A 697 -27.26 3.11 -73.68
N ASP A 698 -27.45 2.19 -74.64
CA ASP A 698 -28.10 0.90 -74.48
C ASP A 698 -29.60 1.00 -74.12
N ASP A 699 -30.24 -0.14 -73.86
CA ASP A 699 -31.69 -0.28 -73.87
C ASP A 699 -32.36 0.02 -72.53
N ILE A 700 -33.61 0.50 -72.57
CA ILE A 700 -34.54 0.44 -71.43
C ILE A 700 -35.44 -0.78 -71.63
N SER A 701 -35.32 -1.79 -70.76
CA SER A 701 -36.19 -2.98 -70.76
C SER A 701 -37.22 -2.91 -69.63
N VAL A 702 -38.51 -2.95 -69.97
CA VAL A 702 -39.61 -3.09 -69.01
C VAL A 702 -40.38 -4.35 -69.36
N GLN A 703 -40.62 -5.23 -68.39
CA GLN A 703 -41.30 -6.51 -68.62
C GLN A 703 -42.18 -6.90 -67.43
N ALA A 704 -43.32 -7.54 -67.73
CA ALA A 704 -44.15 -8.26 -66.77
C ALA A 704 -44.23 -9.73 -67.24
N GLN A 705 -43.70 -10.66 -66.45
CA GLN A 705 -43.55 -12.06 -66.89
C GLN A 705 -44.82 -12.91 -66.67
N ARG A 706 -45.57 -12.64 -65.60
CA ARG A 706 -46.78 -13.39 -65.20
C ARG A 706 -47.98 -12.49 -64.90
N GLY A 707 -47.81 -11.18 -65.09
CA GLY A 707 -48.82 -10.17 -64.76
C GLY A 707 -49.11 -9.27 -65.95
N GLU A 708 -50.16 -8.46 -65.82
CA GLU A 708 -50.51 -7.45 -66.81
C GLU A 708 -49.51 -6.29 -66.78
N MET A 709 -49.15 -5.76 -67.96
CA MET A 709 -48.48 -4.47 -68.08
C MET A 709 -49.51 -3.42 -68.54
N GLY A 710 -49.81 -2.47 -67.65
CA GLY A 710 -50.70 -1.35 -67.94
C GLY A 710 -49.93 -0.05 -68.22
N LEU A 711 -50.29 0.66 -69.29
CA LEU A 711 -49.82 2.01 -69.60
C LEU A 711 -51.04 2.88 -69.92
N LEU A 712 -51.28 3.91 -69.09
CA LEU A 712 -52.47 4.77 -69.18
C LEU A 712 -52.04 6.25 -69.17
N SER A 713 -52.72 7.07 -69.97
CA SER A 713 -52.56 8.53 -70.01
C SER A 713 -53.94 9.17 -70.15
N ASP A 714 -54.22 10.21 -69.35
CA ASP A 714 -55.45 11.02 -69.49
C ASP A 714 -55.41 11.93 -70.72
N GLN A 715 -54.21 12.29 -71.17
CA GLN A 715 -53.98 13.18 -72.30
C GLN A 715 -53.35 12.40 -73.46
N HIS A 716 -52.33 12.96 -74.10
CA HIS A 716 -51.66 12.30 -75.22
C HIS A 716 -50.84 11.08 -74.77
N PHE A 717 -50.92 10.00 -75.55
CA PHE A 717 -50.08 8.81 -75.43
C PHE A 717 -49.26 8.65 -76.71
N HIS A 718 -47.93 8.64 -76.59
CA HIS A 718 -47.00 8.57 -77.72
C HIS A 718 -46.10 7.34 -77.62
N ILE A 719 -46.13 6.50 -78.66
CA ILE A 719 -45.13 5.46 -78.91
C ILE A 719 -44.50 5.79 -80.26
N GLN A 720 -43.20 6.08 -80.28
CA GLN A 720 -42.50 6.54 -81.48
C GLN A 720 -41.12 5.88 -81.57
N SER A 721 -40.74 5.48 -82.78
CA SER A 721 -39.38 5.08 -83.14
C SER A 721 -38.90 6.00 -84.26
N MET A 722 -37.78 6.71 -84.04
CA MET A 722 -37.32 7.74 -84.99
C MET A 722 -36.56 7.14 -86.19
N ASN A 723 -35.68 6.16 -85.92
CA ASN A 723 -34.84 5.53 -86.93
C ASN A 723 -35.13 4.03 -87.10
N GLY A 724 -35.94 3.44 -86.22
CA GLY A 724 -36.21 2.00 -86.17
C GLY A 724 -37.67 1.67 -86.43
N ASN A 725 -38.09 0.49 -85.99
CA ASN A 725 -39.48 0.02 -86.07
C ASN A 725 -40.21 0.17 -84.73
N VAL A 726 -41.54 0.19 -84.80
CA VAL A 726 -42.43 -0.06 -83.65
C VAL A 726 -43.12 -1.39 -83.93
N THR A 727 -42.88 -2.38 -83.07
CA THR A 727 -43.48 -3.73 -83.19
C THR A 727 -44.47 -3.95 -82.06
N ILE A 728 -45.72 -4.27 -82.41
CA ILE A 728 -46.76 -4.71 -81.48
C ILE A 728 -47.19 -6.10 -81.92
N SER A 729 -46.98 -7.10 -81.07
CA SER A 729 -47.36 -8.48 -81.35
C SER A 729 -48.09 -9.09 -80.15
N ALA A 730 -49.06 -9.96 -80.43
CA ALA A 730 -49.80 -10.70 -79.43
C ALA A 730 -50.26 -12.04 -80.01
N LYS A 731 -50.29 -13.10 -79.19
CA LYS A 731 -50.73 -14.45 -79.62
C LYS A 731 -52.24 -14.53 -79.86
N LYS A 732 -53.03 -13.82 -79.06
CA LYS A 732 -54.50 -13.92 -79.03
C LYS A 732 -55.18 -12.91 -79.96
N ASN A 733 -54.97 -11.63 -79.73
CA ASN A 733 -55.51 -10.56 -80.58
C ASN A 733 -54.77 -9.24 -80.36
N ILE A 734 -54.85 -8.37 -81.36
CA ILE A 734 -54.45 -6.96 -81.26
C ILE A 734 -55.67 -6.11 -81.60
N GLN A 735 -55.98 -5.11 -80.76
CA GLN A 735 -57.10 -4.19 -80.97
C GLN A 735 -56.64 -2.75 -80.88
N LEU A 736 -56.92 -1.97 -81.93
CA LEU A 736 -56.73 -0.54 -81.97
C LEU A 736 -58.11 0.09 -82.10
N LEU A 737 -58.57 0.79 -81.06
CA LEU A 737 -59.94 1.28 -80.92
C LEU A 737 -59.96 2.80 -80.74
N CYS A 738 -60.87 3.49 -81.43
CA CYS A 738 -61.10 4.92 -81.25
C CYS A 738 -62.55 5.28 -81.61
N GLY A 739 -63.29 5.88 -80.67
CA GLY A 739 -64.65 6.41 -80.93
C GLY A 739 -65.66 5.39 -81.49
N GLY A 740 -65.50 4.10 -81.19
CA GLY A 740 -66.33 3.01 -81.69
C GLY A 740 -65.87 2.38 -83.02
N GLY A 741 -64.92 2.97 -83.74
CA GLY A 741 -64.25 2.37 -84.90
C GLY A 741 -62.89 1.77 -84.55
N GLY A 742 -62.34 0.88 -85.38
CA GLY A 742 -61.05 0.27 -85.10
C GLY A 742 -60.55 -0.78 -86.09
N ILE A 743 -59.38 -1.32 -85.74
CA ILE A 743 -58.73 -2.46 -86.41
C ILE A 743 -58.58 -3.56 -85.38
N ARG A 744 -59.04 -4.76 -85.70
CA ARG A 744 -58.87 -5.97 -84.89
C ARG A 744 -58.17 -7.05 -85.69
N ILE A 745 -57.07 -7.57 -85.14
CA ILE A 745 -56.33 -8.72 -85.67
C ILE A 745 -56.60 -9.89 -84.72
N ASN A 746 -57.16 -10.99 -85.22
CA ASN A 746 -57.53 -12.16 -84.40
C ASN A 746 -56.48 -13.27 -84.45
N GLU A 747 -56.61 -14.27 -83.56
CA GLU A 747 -55.70 -15.42 -83.42
C GLU A 747 -55.55 -16.23 -84.73
N ASP A 748 -56.58 -16.25 -85.57
CA ASP A 748 -56.58 -16.91 -86.89
C ASP A 748 -55.89 -16.10 -88.01
N GLY A 749 -55.35 -14.92 -87.68
CA GLY A 749 -54.72 -13.99 -88.62
C GLY A 749 -55.72 -13.08 -89.35
N SER A 750 -57.02 -13.19 -89.11
CA SER A 750 -58.01 -12.33 -89.77
C SER A 750 -57.92 -10.87 -89.29
N VAL A 751 -57.81 -9.94 -90.24
CA VAL A 751 -57.83 -8.49 -89.98
C VAL A 751 -59.23 -7.94 -90.29
N LYS A 752 -59.89 -7.41 -89.26
CA LYS A 752 -61.20 -6.75 -89.39
C LYS A 752 -61.04 -5.25 -89.19
N ILE A 753 -61.32 -4.49 -90.23
CA ILE A 753 -61.48 -3.04 -90.17
C ILE A 753 -62.96 -2.74 -90.03
N PHE A 754 -63.37 -2.05 -88.97
CA PHE A 754 -64.76 -1.75 -88.68
C PHE A 754 -64.93 -0.30 -88.25
N SER A 755 -66.04 0.31 -88.65
CA SER A 755 -66.37 1.68 -88.30
C SER A 755 -67.89 1.82 -88.20
N PRO A 756 -68.42 2.49 -87.15
CA PRO A 756 -69.85 2.73 -87.00
C PRO A 756 -70.38 3.83 -87.94
N THR A 757 -69.50 4.53 -88.66
CA THR A 757 -69.87 5.63 -89.57
C THR A 757 -69.47 5.35 -91.01
N LYS A 758 -68.16 5.38 -91.32
CA LYS A 758 -67.62 5.11 -92.66
C LYS A 758 -66.17 4.62 -92.56
N VAL A 759 -65.76 3.79 -93.52
CA VAL A 759 -64.35 3.45 -93.80
C VAL A 759 -64.00 4.09 -95.14
N GLN A 760 -63.09 5.06 -95.16
CA GLN A 760 -62.60 5.69 -96.40
C GLN A 760 -61.15 5.28 -96.64
N LEU A 761 -60.93 4.51 -97.72
CA LEU A 761 -59.62 4.13 -98.20
C LEU A 761 -59.30 5.01 -99.41
N LYS A 762 -58.21 5.79 -99.37
CA LYS A 762 -57.80 6.71 -100.45
C LYS A 762 -56.38 6.38 -100.91
N GLY A 763 -56.22 6.04 -102.19
CA GLY A 763 -54.94 5.76 -102.85
C GLY A 763 -55.13 5.67 -104.37
N THR A 764 -54.05 5.81 -105.15
CA THR A 764 -54.09 5.70 -106.62
C THR A 764 -54.26 4.26 -107.10
N THR A 765 -53.98 3.26 -106.25
CA THR A 765 -54.07 1.83 -106.58
C THR A 765 -54.35 1.05 -105.29
N LEU A 766 -55.24 0.06 -105.36
CA LEU A 766 -55.59 -0.82 -104.24
C LEU A 766 -55.40 -2.26 -104.74
N ASP A 767 -54.24 -2.81 -104.45
CA ASP A 767 -53.78 -4.10 -104.98
C ASP A 767 -54.17 -5.24 -104.04
N TRP A 768 -54.75 -6.30 -104.59
CA TRP A 768 -55.19 -7.48 -103.84
C TRP A 768 -54.29 -8.66 -104.20
N SER A 769 -53.16 -8.79 -103.49
CA SER A 769 -52.23 -9.92 -103.59
C SER A 769 -52.68 -11.11 -102.73
N GLY A 770 -52.18 -12.31 -103.03
CA GLY A 770 -52.46 -13.53 -102.24
C GLY A 770 -51.99 -13.45 -100.78
N PRO A 771 -52.42 -14.37 -99.91
CA PRO A 771 -52.09 -14.31 -98.49
C PRO A 771 -50.58 -14.43 -98.23
N GLU A 772 -50.05 -13.54 -97.40
CA GLU A 772 -48.67 -13.56 -96.91
C GLU A 772 -48.69 -13.76 -95.38
N SER A 773 -47.77 -14.56 -94.86
CA SER A 773 -47.69 -14.87 -93.42
C SER A 773 -46.35 -14.42 -92.86
N VAL A 774 -46.40 -13.71 -91.72
CA VAL A 774 -45.21 -13.29 -90.99
C VAL A 774 -44.96 -14.31 -89.86
N LYS A 775 -43.82 -15.00 -89.89
CA LYS A 775 -43.34 -15.82 -88.76
C LYS A 775 -42.57 -14.93 -87.79
N ASP A 776 -43.29 -14.30 -86.87
CA ASP A 776 -42.64 -13.62 -85.75
C ASP A 776 -42.29 -14.65 -84.65
N LYS A 777 -41.06 -14.58 -84.12
CA LYS A 777 -40.67 -15.39 -82.96
C LYS A 777 -41.18 -14.66 -81.71
N SER A 778 -42.43 -14.92 -81.32
CA SER A 778 -42.90 -14.52 -80.00
C SER A 778 -41.93 -15.06 -78.95
N PRO A 779 -41.50 -14.26 -77.96
CA PRO A 779 -40.66 -14.76 -76.89
C PRO A 779 -41.41 -15.91 -76.20
N VAL A 780 -40.83 -17.11 -76.27
CA VAL A 780 -41.32 -18.25 -75.51
C VAL A 780 -40.79 -18.06 -74.11
N PHE A 781 -41.64 -17.62 -73.19
CA PHE A 781 -41.35 -17.78 -71.77
C PHE A 781 -41.33 -19.29 -71.51
N GLN A 782 -40.14 -19.86 -71.32
CA GLN A 782 -40.03 -21.26 -70.94
C GLN A 782 -40.74 -21.43 -69.59
N GLU A 783 -41.75 -22.30 -69.56
CA GLU A 783 -42.24 -22.88 -68.31
C GLU A 783 -41.14 -23.83 -67.80
N ASP A 784 -40.07 -23.28 -67.22
CA ASP A 784 -39.25 -24.05 -66.31
C ASP A 784 -40.10 -24.27 -65.06
N GLN A 785 -40.85 -25.37 -65.05
CA GLN A 785 -41.45 -25.90 -63.83
C GLN A 785 -40.30 -26.17 -62.84
N PHE A 786 -40.38 -25.55 -61.67
CA PHE A 786 -39.34 -25.67 -60.65
C PHE A 786 -39.46 -27.05 -60.00
N HIS A 787 -38.85 -28.07 -60.61
CA HIS A 787 -38.92 -29.44 -60.10
C HIS A 787 -37.96 -29.65 -58.92
N ARG A 788 -38.46 -30.19 -57.82
CA ARG A 788 -37.62 -30.61 -56.67
C ARG A 788 -37.85 -32.08 -56.34
N ARG A 789 -36.82 -32.70 -55.77
CA ARG A 789 -36.93 -33.98 -55.03
C ARG A 789 -36.55 -33.72 -53.58
N ILE A 790 -37.30 -34.29 -52.65
CA ILE A 790 -37.01 -34.23 -51.22
C ILE A 790 -36.33 -35.53 -50.83
N LYS A 791 -35.18 -35.46 -50.14
CA LYS A 791 -34.53 -36.64 -49.55
C LYS A 791 -35.00 -36.85 -48.12
N LEU A 792 -35.49 -38.04 -47.81
CA LEU A 792 -35.93 -38.38 -46.46
C LEU A 792 -34.82 -39.03 -45.66
N HIS A 793 -34.64 -38.51 -44.44
CA HIS A 793 -33.69 -39.00 -43.47
C HIS A 793 -34.41 -39.39 -42.17
N GLY A 794 -33.89 -40.42 -41.51
CA GLY A 794 -34.35 -40.88 -40.21
C GLY A 794 -34.22 -39.76 -39.17
N TYR A 795 -35.16 -39.71 -38.24
CA TYR A 795 -35.22 -38.65 -37.25
C TYR A 795 -33.91 -38.60 -36.44
N GLY A 796 -33.16 -37.50 -36.56
CA GLY A 796 -31.92 -37.26 -35.83
C GLY A 796 -30.64 -37.75 -36.51
N ASN A 797 -30.69 -38.33 -37.72
CA ASN A 797 -29.49 -38.77 -38.45
C ASN A 797 -29.61 -38.57 -39.96
N THR A 798 -28.78 -37.69 -40.54
CA THR A 798 -28.71 -37.44 -41.99
C THR A 798 -28.06 -38.59 -42.79
N ASP A 799 -27.43 -39.57 -42.14
CA ASP A 799 -26.89 -40.75 -42.84
C ASP A 799 -27.90 -41.90 -42.93
N ASP A 800 -28.97 -41.84 -42.14
CA ASP A 800 -30.04 -42.84 -42.15
C ASP A 800 -31.07 -42.46 -43.21
N VAL A 801 -30.91 -42.97 -44.43
CA VAL A 801 -31.79 -42.63 -45.55
C VAL A 801 -33.05 -43.49 -45.48
N LEU A 802 -34.22 -42.84 -45.40
CA LEU A 802 -35.53 -43.51 -45.38
C LEU A 802 -35.93 -43.98 -46.78
N LYS A 803 -35.35 -45.11 -47.20
CA LYS A 803 -35.63 -45.78 -48.48
C LYS A 803 -36.97 -46.49 -48.45
N LYS A 804 -37.65 -46.59 -49.59
CA LYS A 804 -38.92 -47.34 -49.77
C LYS A 804 -39.98 -47.01 -48.71
N THR A 805 -39.99 -45.77 -48.23
CA THR A 805 -40.87 -45.31 -47.16
C THR A 805 -42.07 -44.59 -47.78
N LYS A 806 -43.28 -45.00 -47.40
CA LYS A 806 -44.50 -44.30 -47.81
C LYS A 806 -44.56 -42.93 -47.14
N PHE A 807 -44.86 -41.91 -47.92
CA PHE A 807 -45.05 -40.55 -47.41
C PHE A 807 -46.30 -39.92 -48.01
N ARG A 808 -46.83 -38.92 -47.31
CA ARG A 808 -47.88 -38.02 -47.75
C ARG A 808 -47.34 -36.59 -47.66
N LEU A 809 -47.37 -35.87 -48.77
CA LEU A 809 -47.14 -34.44 -48.84
C LEU A 809 -48.47 -33.74 -48.99
N THR A 810 -48.80 -32.87 -48.05
CA THR A 810 -49.97 -31.99 -48.12
C THR A 810 -49.49 -30.58 -48.41
N LYS A 811 -49.83 -30.06 -49.58
CA LYS A 811 -49.58 -28.65 -49.93
C LYS A 811 -50.55 -27.75 -49.15
N ALA A 812 -50.18 -26.49 -48.93
CA ALA A 812 -51.09 -25.49 -48.34
C ALA A 812 -52.41 -25.33 -49.13
N SER A 813 -52.43 -25.65 -50.42
CA SER A 813 -53.64 -25.69 -51.27
C SER A 813 -54.62 -26.84 -50.94
N GLY A 814 -54.24 -27.76 -50.06
CA GLY A 814 -55.00 -28.98 -49.74
C GLY A 814 -54.77 -30.14 -50.72
N GLU A 815 -53.93 -29.95 -51.75
CA GLU A 815 -53.51 -31.03 -52.64
C GLU A 815 -52.63 -32.03 -51.87
N ILE A 816 -52.97 -33.32 -51.96
CA ILE A 816 -52.27 -34.41 -51.27
C ILE A 816 -51.54 -35.25 -52.32
N ILE A 817 -50.23 -35.40 -52.14
CA ILE A 817 -49.36 -36.25 -52.95
C ILE A 817 -48.87 -37.39 -52.06
N GLU A 818 -49.27 -38.61 -52.36
CA GLU A 818 -48.75 -39.81 -51.72
C GLU A 818 -47.75 -40.52 -52.62
N GLY A 819 -46.65 -40.99 -52.05
CA GLY A 819 -45.60 -41.66 -52.80
C GLY A 819 -44.74 -42.56 -51.91
N VAL A 820 -43.80 -43.25 -52.55
CA VAL A 820 -42.79 -44.07 -51.89
C VAL A 820 -41.43 -43.54 -52.31
N THR A 821 -40.52 -43.35 -51.35
CA THR A 821 -39.15 -42.94 -51.65
C THR A 821 -38.36 -44.02 -52.41
N ASP A 822 -37.45 -43.62 -53.29
CA ASP A 822 -36.59 -44.54 -54.04
C ASP A 822 -35.46 -45.16 -53.18
N ASP A 823 -34.57 -45.93 -53.81
CA ASP A 823 -33.44 -46.59 -53.15
C ASP A 823 -32.37 -45.59 -52.63
N GLU A 824 -32.51 -44.31 -52.94
CA GLU A 824 -31.72 -43.19 -52.43
C GLU A 824 -32.50 -42.32 -51.43
N GLY A 825 -33.72 -42.73 -51.05
CA GLY A 825 -34.59 -42.01 -50.11
C GLY A 825 -35.21 -40.75 -50.69
N MET A 826 -35.22 -40.58 -52.01
CA MET A 826 -35.75 -39.40 -52.67
C MET A 826 -37.24 -39.58 -53.01
N THR A 827 -38.02 -38.51 -52.88
CA THR A 827 -39.38 -38.46 -53.44
C THR A 827 -39.33 -38.47 -54.97
N PRO A 828 -40.44 -38.82 -55.67
CA PRO A 828 -40.60 -38.52 -57.09
C PRO A 828 -40.37 -37.03 -57.37
N LEU A 829 -40.16 -36.68 -58.64
CA LEU A 829 -40.10 -35.28 -59.07
C LEU A 829 -41.41 -34.59 -58.65
N LEU A 830 -41.32 -33.54 -57.85
CA LEU A 830 -42.46 -32.75 -57.40
C LEU A 830 -42.51 -31.44 -58.19
N ASP A 831 -43.67 -31.13 -58.76
CA ASP A 831 -43.95 -29.82 -59.34
C ASP A 831 -44.23 -28.82 -58.22
N MET A 832 -43.35 -27.83 -58.10
CA MET A 832 -43.37 -26.83 -57.02
C MET A 832 -43.27 -25.40 -57.56
N THR A 833 -43.83 -24.45 -56.81
CA THR A 833 -43.52 -23.03 -56.94
C THR A 833 -42.52 -22.60 -55.86
N GLU A 834 -41.78 -21.50 -56.08
CA GLU A 834 -40.72 -21.03 -55.14
C GLU A 834 -41.21 -20.72 -53.71
N MET A 835 -42.54 -20.63 -53.49
CA MET A 835 -43.15 -20.24 -52.22
C MET A 835 -44.12 -21.28 -51.62
N ASP A 836 -44.15 -22.52 -52.11
CA ASP A 836 -45.03 -23.55 -51.54
C ASP A 836 -44.53 -24.05 -50.17
N GLU A 837 -45.32 -23.82 -49.12
CA GLU A 837 -45.18 -24.50 -47.83
C GLU A 837 -45.90 -25.85 -47.86
N MET A 838 -45.22 -26.91 -47.40
CA MET A 838 -45.76 -28.27 -47.38
C MET A 838 -45.60 -28.90 -46.00
N LYS A 839 -46.60 -29.70 -45.62
CA LYS A 839 -46.51 -30.61 -44.48
C LYS A 839 -46.23 -32.01 -45.01
N MET A 840 -45.15 -32.62 -44.55
CA MET A 840 -44.80 -33.98 -44.89
C MET A 840 -45.10 -34.92 -43.72
N GLU A 841 -45.82 -35.99 -44.00
CA GLU A 841 -46.15 -37.05 -43.05
C GLU A 841 -45.58 -38.37 -43.55
N ILE A 842 -44.83 -39.07 -42.70
CA ILE A 842 -44.38 -40.44 -42.98
C ILE A 842 -45.54 -41.36 -42.63
N LEU A 843 -45.97 -42.17 -43.59
CA LEU A 843 -47.04 -43.14 -43.38
C LEU A 843 -46.44 -44.44 -42.84
N PRO A 844 -47.08 -45.10 -41.87
CA PRO A 844 -46.61 -46.38 -41.37
C PRO A 844 -46.63 -47.44 -42.48
N ASN A 845 -45.60 -48.28 -42.52
CA ASN A 845 -45.56 -49.44 -43.41
C ASN A 845 -46.46 -50.53 -42.80
N GLU A 846 -47.58 -50.86 -43.45
CA GLU A 846 -48.35 -52.08 -43.17
C GLU A 846 -47.70 -53.32 -43.80
#